data_AF-A0A821GR88-F1
#
_entry.id   AF-A0A821GR88-F1
#
_cell.length_a   1.000
_cell.length_b   1.000
_cell.length_c   1.000
_cell.angle_alpha   90.00
_cell.angle_beta   90.00
_cell.angle_gamma   90.00
#
_symmetry.space_group_name_H-M   'P 1'
#
loop_
_entity.id
_entity.type
_entity.pdbx_description
1 polymer ?
#
loop_
_entity_poly.entity_id
_entity_poly.type
_entity_poly.pdbx_seq_one_letter_code
_entity_poly.pdbx_strand_id
1 'polypeptide(L)'
;MTDLPVELIYPILDFLHAEDILFTFRLVCRQFYRIVENYDRLKIQLRRKTSKAVIQRLCRVVRPKNVTSLLFEKSHLNPDNIECFFQSAAIDQFNRLRSLTLNNIETDDLERFVTPLSTLTSVTVNMKANSGRRYYIVVPCLTRIINLENIRQLTLDINSRVINAISWPKNCTIEQLTLRCCSYRQFCNIFDRSSNLKDFILDDNFTGDLDSSIRPKTCRSLTSLTLKEIDLPMEELEFFLSLHPRLISLTLTTEQNVSWNTFQHFSRWEKFLQLTLPLLKNFNFSMSNQCDQFENVESILSPLCTSFWLETKRWFFTCQYTEGSSFKTIQLYSSAYSTAQFPDSLNRANLSYAITTMSSGNQPNRSRMWSARVNLDWMINAIITNTFKVPDQHYFRHVTCLAFDVDANPEWWPVDALQEISTWIDLSQLHEIWILETSPYELQFDDIKFLLAQAPQVRTFGLAYNGLPSRIIHIGSVVSGRIDHLKIRDADILCVKTTLEYIKHVSTITFQQLIDGSTVLADIIGYLTRQNIKFNKILQDYEPQLNFFREKTRLFNEHLIDSFSPLQLITITFLVTTICLSAYQFLFEHDEDLFARIRQTLFTTDRRLPFVQRKINEARAATLKSVCDDMAKSIAGHEFTTVLPQQGLSQEKLIQKLEEYRKLEKFSFQSGKISGCVYKLAKPDMTEIYNKVFALFGETNPLHVDVFPDIRTMEAETVRCVATMFHGDTDVCGTMTSGGTESILMACKTYRDLAIAKGISKPEIVMPITAHPAFNKASNYFKMKLKRIPLNPQTREVDLKKMRQAINENTCMIVGSAPNFPHGTIDPIEEISKIAMEYEVPLHVDACLGGFLIAFMDQAGFPLKPFDFRLPSVTSISCDTHKYGFTPKGTSVILYRNSELRLHQFFAVADWPGGIYGSPTVAGSRSGYLIACCWATLMYYGIEGYVKETRKIIQVARDIADGWNKIDGVYLLHQPDVSVVAISSNKFNIYYLFDGLHAKGWHLIGLQNPPGIHIAVTQMHTQPGIVDKLLEDTRQCVEEILKSNTKKDTITAVIYGTNQKIPDKSLICDMTKLYIGSWYETNLDTATVG
;
A
#
# COMPACT_ATOMS: atom_id res chain seq x y z
N MET A 1 -11.72 2.75 20.96
CA MET A 1 -11.34 4.18 20.86
C MET A 1 -10.07 4.53 21.65
N THR A 2 -9.62 3.71 22.61
CA THR A 2 -8.43 3.96 23.45
C THR A 2 -7.08 3.74 22.76
N ASP A 3 -7.03 3.03 21.63
CA ASP A 3 -5.80 2.66 20.91
C ASP A 3 -5.66 3.30 19.53
N LEU A 4 -6.48 4.32 19.22
CA LEU A 4 -6.36 5.06 17.96
C LEU A 4 -5.22 6.08 18.08
N PRO A 5 -4.23 6.09 17.17
CA PRO A 5 -3.23 7.15 17.05
C PRO A 5 -3.93 8.52 17.03
N VAL A 6 -3.35 9.49 17.74
CA VAL A 6 -3.94 10.84 17.85
C VAL A 6 -4.10 11.47 16.45
N GLU A 7 -3.25 11.08 15.51
CA GLU A 7 -3.30 11.49 14.10
C GLU A 7 -4.54 10.96 13.34
N LEU A 8 -5.12 9.81 13.75
CA LEU A 8 -6.35 9.24 13.18
C LEU A 8 -7.62 9.90 13.75
N ILE A 9 -7.51 10.58 14.90
CA ILE A 9 -8.61 11.31 15.54
C ILE A 9 -8.74 12.73 14.96
N TYR A 10 -7.66 13.32 14.47
CA TYR A 10 -7.66 14.68 13.91
C TYR A 10 -8.62 14.89 12.72
N PRO A 11 -8.72 13.98 11.72
CA PRO A 11 -9.73 14.09 10.68
C PRO A 11 -11.15 14.00 11.23
N ILE A 12 -11.38 13.20 12.29
CA ILE A 12 -12.70 13.05 12.92
C ILE A 12 -13.09 14.34 13.64
N LEU A 13 -12.16 14.98 14.36
CA LEU A 13 -12.38 16.29 15.02
C LEU A 13 -12.72 17.41 14.04
N ASP A 14 -12.21 17.34 12.81
CA ASP A 14 -12.53 18.27 11.73
C ASP A 14 -13.99 18.17 11.23
N PHE A 15 -14.69 17.06 11.52
CA PHE A 15 -16.09 16.81 11.12
C PHE A 15 -17.09 16.79 12.29
N LEU A 16 -16.65 16.87 13.54
CA LEU A 16 -17.52 16.81 14.72
C LEU A 16 -18.21 18.16 14.98
N HIS A 17 -19.53 18.14 15.21
CA HIS A 17 -20.28 19.35 15.54
C HIS A 17 -20.02 19.82 16.99
N ALA A 18 -20.28 21.09 17.29
CA ALA A 18 -20.06 21.65 18.63
C ALA A 18 -20.78 20.88 19.76
N GLU A 19 -21.94 20.29 19.46
CA GLU A 19 -22.70 19.45 20.39
C GLU A 19 -22.09 18.05 20.54
N ASP A 20 -21.55 17.47 19.46
CA ASP A 20 -20.86 16.19 19.48
C ASP A 20 -19.52 16.28 20.21
N ILE A 21 -18.81 17.41 20.08
CA ILE A 21 -17.61 17.71 20.87
C ILE A 21 -17.97 17.70 22.36
N LEU A 22 -19.05 18.38 22.76
CA LEU A 22 -19.49 18.45 24.16
C LEU A 22 -20.12 17.14 24.68
N PHE A 23 -20.78 16.35 23.83
CA PHE A 23 -21.31 15.03 24.15
C PHE A 23 -20.19 14.00 24.32
N THR A 24 -19.18 14.05 23.45
CA THR A 24 -17.95 13.24 23.57
C THR A 24 -17.17 13.61 24.84
N PHE A 25 -17.18 14.89 25.23
CA PHE A 25 -16.65 15.37 26.53
C PHE A 25 -17.38 14.77 27.74
N ARG A 26 -18.66 14.40 27.64
CA ARG A 26 -19.40 13.72 28.72
C ARG A 26 -19.08 12.23 28.81
N LEU A 27 -18.72 11.59 27.71
CA LEU A 27 -18.43 10.15 27.61
C LEU A 27 -16.95 9.80 27.82
N VAL A 28 -16.01 10.70 27.52
CA VAL A 28 -14.56 10.40 27.51
C VAL A 28 -13.77 11.36 28.42
N CYS A 29 -13.45 10.91 29.64
CA CYS A 29 -12.75 11.66 30.68
C CYS A 29 -11.28 12.03 30.34
N ARG A 30 -10.85 13.23 30.76
CA ARG A 30 -9.48 13.82 30.89
C ARG A 30 -8.50 13.77 29.69
N GLN A 31 -8.40 12.69 28.91
CA GLN A 31 -7.51 12.63 27.75
C GLN A 31 -8.06 13.43 26.56
N PHE A 32 -9.38 13.39 26.33
CA PHE A 32 -10.02 14.23 25.31
C PHE A 32 -9.80 15.72 25.59
N TYR A 33 -9.78 16.12 26.87
CA TYR A 33 -9.42 17.49 27.28
C TYR A 33 -8.00 17.87 26.84
N ARG A 34 -7.00 16.99 27.02
CA ARG A 34 -5.61 17.22 26.57
C ARG A 34 -5.48 17.22 25.04
N ILE A 35 -6.22 16.39 24.34
CA ILE A 35 -6.21 16.32 22.86
C ILE A 35 -6.79 17.62 22.28
N VAL A 36 -7.94 18.08 22.78
CA VAL A 36 -8.57 19.34 22.34
C VAL A 36 -7.72 20.56 22.76
N GLU A 37 -7.02 20.52 23.89
CA GLU A 37 -6.12 21.59 24.33
C GLU A 37 -4.87 21.73 23.46
N ASN A 38 -4.35 20.61 22.94
CA ASN A 38 -3.14 20.55 22.11
C ASN A 38 -3.43 20.60 20.60
N TYR A 39 -4.68 20.42 20.17
CA TYR A 39 -5.06 20.51 18.75
C TYR A 39 -5.20 21.97 18.32
N ASP A 40 -4.47 22.36 17.28
CA ASP A 40 -4.29 23.76 16.87
C ASP A 40 -5.07 24.14 15.60
N ARG A 41 -5.90 23.22 15.09
CA ARG A 41 -6.72 23.38 13.88
C ARG A 41 -8.19 23.06 14.12
N LEU A 42 -8.82 23.72 15.09
CA LEU A 42 -10.25 23.50 15.37
C LEU A 42 -11.14 24.20 14.33
N LYS A 43 -12.09 23.46 13.78
CA LYS A 43 -13.22 23.97 12.97
C LYS A 43 -14.48 23.92 13.84
N ILE A 44 -15.14 25.05 14.06
CA ILE A 44 -16.37 25.08 14.86
C ILE A 44 -17.57 25.31 13.96
N GLN A 45 -18.53 24.40 14.04
CA GLN A 45 -19.82 24.50 13.38
C GLN A 45 -20.95 24.56 14.39
N LEU A 46 -21.72 25.65 14.35
CA LEU A 46 -22.90 25.85 15.21
C LEU A 46 -24.19 25.57 14.40
N ARG A 47 -24.85 24.44 14.69
CA ARG A 47 -26.13 23.98 14.07
C ARG A 47 -27.21 23.71 15.15
N ARG A 48 -28.44 23.35 14.72
CA ARG A 48 -29.72 23.33 15.50
C ARG A 48 -29.62 23.13 17.02
N LYS A 49 -30.34 23.96 17.79
CA LYS A 49 -30.66 23.83 19.24
C LYS A 49 -29.49 24.01 20.23
N THR A 50 -28.38 24.61 19.82
CA THR A 50 -27.29 24.95 20.76
C THR A 50 -27.76 26.01 21.77
N SER A 51 -27.90 25.64 23.04
CA SER A 51 -28.35 26.56 24.11
C SER A 51 -27.24 27.53 24.55
N LYS A 52 -27.60 28.67 25.18
CA LYS A 52 -26.63 29.63 25.78
C LYS A 52 -25.62 28.93 26.70
N ALA A 53 -26.06 27.94 27.48
CA ALA A 53 -25.20 27.16 28.38
C ALA A 53 -24.17 26.30 27.61
N VAL A 54 -24.54 25.77 26.44
CA VAL A 54 -23.66 24.97 25.58
C VAL A 54 -22.59 25.88 24.95
N ILE A 55 -22.97 27.08 24.51
CA ILE A 55 -22.05 28.10 23.97
C ILE A 55 -21.04 28.56 25.02
N GLN A 56 -21.50 28.93 26.22
CA GLN A 56 -20.61 29.35 27.32
C GLN A 56 -19.64 28.24 27.73
N ARG A 57 -20.07 26.98 27.67
CA ARG A 57 -19.23 25.82 28.01
C ARG A 57 -18.23 25.52 26.90
N LEU A 58 -18.64 25.63 25.64
CA LEU A 58 -17.77 25.50 24.47
C LEU A 58 -16.63 26.53 24.53
N CYS A 59 -16.96 27.81 24.78
CA CYS A 59 -15.97 28.90 24.86
C CYS A 59 -14.99 28.76 26.05
N ARG A 60 -15.35 28.00 27.10
CA ARG A 60 -14.41 27.67 28.21
C ARG A 60 -13.45 26.54 27.88
N VAL A 61 -13.87 25.62 27.01
CA VAL A 61 -13.12 24.40 26.68
C VAL A 61 -12.22 24.62 25.46
N VAL A 62 -12.73 25.32 24.45
CA VAL A 62 -11.99 25.64 23.23
C VAL A 62 -11.26 26.96 23.39
N ARG A 63 -9.92 26.94 23.32
CA ARG A 63 -9.13 28.18 23.35
C ARG A 63 -9.26 28.91 22.00
N PRO A 64 -9.68 30.19 21.97
CA PRO A 64 -9.83 30.98 20.74
C PRO A 64 -8.62 30.96 19.79
N LYS A 65 -7.40 30.96 20.36
CA LYS A 65 -6.12 30.89 19.62
C LYS A 65 -5.90 29.61 18.79
N ASN A 66 -6.66 28.54 19.03
CA ASN A 66 -6.53 27.25 18.34
C ASN A 66 -7.58 27.05 17.22
N VAL A 67 -8.46 28.03 17.00
CA VAL A 67 -9.54 27.93 16.02
C VAL A 67 -9.09 28.52 14.68
N THR A 68 -9.24 27.73 13.61
CA THR A 68 -8.79 28.10 12.25
C THR A 68 -9.93 28.32 11.27
N SER A 69 -11.11 27.74 11.53
CA SER A 69 -12.33 27.96 10.73
C SER A 69 -13.58 28.05 11.62
N LEU A 70 -14.50 28.94 11.26
CA LEU A 70 -15.80 29.13 11.91
C LEU A 70 -16.94 29.06 10.90
N LEU A 71 -17.97 28.27 11.19
CA LEU A 71 -19.21 28.21 10.42
C LEU A 71 -20.42 28.55 11.30
N PHE A 72 -21.14 29.59 10.91
CA PHE A 72 -22.39 30.03 11.51
C PHE A 72 -23.57 29.75 10.58
N GLU A 73 -24.64 29.15 11.09
CA GLU A 73 -25.86 28.90 10.33
C GLU A 73 -27.10 29.42 11.08
N LYS A 74 -27.64 30.56 10.63
CA LYS A 74 -28.67 31.32 11.37
C LYS A 74 -30.05 30.65 11.37
N SER A 75 -30.40 29.83 10.39
CA SER A 75 -31.67 29.07 10.34
C SER A 75 -31.90 28.18 11.58
N HIS A 76 -30.88 28.05 12.42
CA HIS A 76 -30.77 27.08 13.48
C HIS A 76 -30.31 27.68 14.83
N LEU A 77 -30.09 28.99 14.91
CA LEU A 77 -29.62 29.74 16.08
C LEU A 77 -30.56 30.91 16.43
N ASN A 78 -30.84 31.12 17.71
CA ASN A 78 -31.52 32.33 18.20
C ASN A 78 -30.55 33.53 18.14
N PRO A 79 -30.95 34.74 17.71
CA PRO A 79 -30.11 35.96 17.75
C PRO A 79 -29.34 36.15 19.06
N ASP A 80 -29.98 35.86 20.19
CA ASP A 80 -29.40 35.89 21.54
C ASP A 80 -28.17 34.96 21.72
N ASN A 81 -28.09 33.87 20.96
CA ASN A 81 -27.01 32.90 21.03
C ASN A 81 -25.77 33.38 20.29
N ILE A 82 -25.94 34.12 19.18
CA ILE A 82 -24.85 34.76 18.45
C ILE A 82 -24.20 35.82 19.35
N GLU A 83 -25.02 36.63 20.03
CA GLU A 83 -24.53 37.60 21.00
C GLU A 83 -23.84 36.94 22.20
N CYS A 84 -24.39 35.84 22.72
CA CYS A 84 -23.77 35.06 23.78
C CYS A 84 -22.39 34.48 23.37
N PHE A 85 -22.24 34.01 22.13
CA PHE A 85 -20.97 33.53 21.61
C PHE A 85 -19.95 34.67 21.60
N PHE A 86 -20.31 35.83 21.07
CA PHE A 86 -19.41 36.97 21.00
C PHE A 86 -18.98 37.52 22.37
N GLN A 87 -19.91 37.59 23.33
CA GLN A 87 -19.58 37.98 24.71
C GLN A 87 -18.69 36.93 25.42
N SER A 88 -18.87 35.64 25.10
CA SER A 88 -18.16 34.55 25.79
C SER A 88 -16.81 34.18 25.15
N ALA A 89 -16.63 34.45 23.85
CA ALA A 89 -15.50 33.94 23.08
C ALA A 89 -14.31 34.89 22.98
N ALA A 90 -14.44 36.17 23.37
CA ALA A 90 -13.40 37.19 23.22
C ALA A 90 -12.77 37.19 21.80
N ILE A 91 -13.53 37.70 20.82
CA ILE A 91 -13.25 37.54 19.38
C ILE A 91 -11.86 38.02 18.97
N ASP A 92 -11.34 39.04 19.65
CA ASP A 92 -9.99 39.58 19.52
C ASP A 92 -8.88 38.55 19.76
N GLN A 93 -9.18 37.43 20.42
CA GLN A 93 -8.23 36.36 20.72
C GLN A 93 -8.13 35.28 19.62
N PHE A 94 -8.93 35.37 18.55
CA PHE A 94 -8.92 34.43 17.41
C PHE A 94 -7.79 34.74 16.39
N ASN A 95 -6.55 34.87 16.87
CA ASN A 95 -5.40 35.28 16.05
C ASN A 95 -4.95 34.26 14.97
N ARG A 96 -5.48 33.03 14.99
CA ARG A 96 -5.24 31.98 13.97
C ARG A 96 -6.42 31.73 13.04
N LEU A 97 -7.52 32.48 13.16
CA LEU A 97 -8.69 32.28 12.33
C LEU A 97 -8.40 32.67 10.88
N ARG A 98 -8.52 31.70 9.97
CA ARG A 98 -8.24 31.84 8.53
C ARG A 98 -9.49 31.75 7.66
N SER A 99 -10.54 31.06 8.10
CA SER A 99 -11.76 30.83 7.33
C SER A 99 -13.03 31.18 8.12
N LEU A 100 -13.98 31.88 7.48
CA LEU A 100 -15.27 32.22 8.08
C LEU A 100 -16.41 31.93 7.08
N THR A 101 -17.41 31.16 7.51
CA THR A 101 -18.63 30.85 6.74
C THR A 101 -19.87 31.34 7.48
N LEU A 102 -20.67 32.18 6.83
CA LEU A 102 -21.88 32.78 7.38
C LEU A 102 -23.09 32.38 6.52
N ASN A 103 -23.89 31.43 6.99
CA ASN A 103 -25.06 30.91 6.28
C ASN A 103 -26.37 31.45 6.86
N ASN A 104 -27.29 31.88 5.99
CA ASN A 104 -28.62 32.37 6.32
C ASN A 104 -28.67 33.62 7.22
N ILE A 105 -27.60 34.42 7.29
CA ILE A 105 -27.49 35.57 8.21
C ILE A 105 -28.34 36.79 7.79
N GLU A 106 -28.71 37.65 8.75
CA GLU A 106 -29.36 38.95 8.44
C GLU A 106 -28.35 40.11 8.49
N THR A 107 -28.78 41.27 8.00
CA THR A 107 -28.00 42.50 7.87
C THR A 107 -27.24 42.93 9.11
N ASP A 108 -27.88 42.87 10.28
CA ASP A 108 -27.34 43.44 11.53
C ASP A 108 -26.27 42.53 12.17
N ASP A 109 -26.23 41.25 11.77
CA ASP A 109 -25.22 40.29 12.24
C ASP A 109 -23.90 40.49 11.50
N LEU A 110 -23.94 40.83 10.20
CA LEU A 110 -22.76 40.95 9.34
C LEU A 110 -21.76 42.01 9.84
N GLU A 111 -22.24 43.16 10.33
CA GLU A 111 -21.38 44.22 10.85
C GLU A 111 -20.56 43.79 12.07
N ARG A 112 -21.12 42.89 12.91
CA ARG A 112 -20.45 42.38 14.11
C ARG A 112 -19.28 41.43 13.77
N PHE A 113 -19.31 40.77 12.61
CA PHE A 113 -18.25 39.85 12.16
C PHE A 113 -17.06 40.55 11.48
N VAL A 114 -17.24 41.77 10.95
CA VAL A 114 -16.23 42.42 10.08
C VAL A 114 -15.14 43.15 10.87
N THR A 115 -15.44 43.61 12.08
CA THR A 115 -14.56 44.52 12.84
C THR A 115 -13.28 43.88 13.43
N PRO A 116 -13.21 42.59 13.83
CA PRO A 116 -12.04 42.04 14.54
C PRO A 116 -11.07 41.13 13.75
N LEU A 117 -11.27 40.86 12.46
CA LEU A 117 -10.64 39.68 11.82
C LEU A 117 -9.65 39.99 10.68
N SER A 118 -8.53 40.65 11.00
CA SER A 118 -7.44 40.94 10.05
C SER A 118 -6.69 39.69 9.54
N THR A 119 -6.89 38.51 10.15
CA THR A 119 -6.17 37.26 9.85
C THR A 119 -6.86 36.38 8.81
N LEU A 120 -8.08 36.72 8.38
CA LEU A 120 -8.87 35.92 7.45
C LEU A 120 -8.25 35.85 6.05
N THR A 121 -8.24 34.65 5.50
CA THR A 121 -7.82 34.36 4.12
C THR A 121 -8.98 33.88 3.25
N SER A 122 -10.05 33.34 3.85
CA SER A 122 -11.22 32.79 3.14
C SER A 122 -12.52 33.20 3.83
N VAL A 123 -13.49 33.72 3.06
CA VAL A 123 -14.80 34.14 3.57
C VAL A 123 -15.93 33.65 2.68
N THR A 124 -16.96 33.05 3.27
CA THR A 124 -18.20 32.64 2.60
C THR A 124 -19.39 33.33 3.26
N VAL A 125 -20.22 34.01 2.47
CA VAL A 125 -21.43 34.69 2.94
C VAL A 125 -22.63 34.25 2.11
N ASN A 126 -23.63 33.66 2.77
CA ASN A 126 -24.91 33.28 2.20
C ASN A 126 -26.04 34.00 2.96
N MET A 127 -26.83 34.83 2.25
CA MET A 127 -27.92 35.64 2.82
C MET A 127 -29.27 35.33 2.17
N LYS A 128 -30.35 35.26 2.97
CA LYS A 128 -31.71 35.04 2.47
C LYS A 128 -32.25 36.23 1.64
N ALA A 129 -33.06 35.91 0.63
CA ALA A 129 -33.55 36.80 -0.42
C ALA A 129 -34.38 38.05 0.02
N ASN A 130 -34.90 38.10 1.24
CA ASN A 130 -35.76 39.20 1.73
C ASN A 130 -35.00 40.43 2.29
N SER A 131 -33.68 40.49 2.13
CA SER A 131 -32.81 41.57 2.67
C SER A 131 -32.87 42.90 1.89
N GLY A 132 -33.69 43.00 0.85
CA GLY A 132 -33.81 44.18 -0.01
C GLY A 132 -34.16 45.51 0.69
N ARG A 133 -34.63 45.49 1.94
CA ARG A 133 -34.97 46.70 2.71
C ARG A 133 -33.78 47.41 3.38
N ARG A 134 -32.56 46.81 3.41
CA ARG A 134 -31.37 47.39 4.09
C ARG A 134 -30.06 47.28 3.29
N TYR A 135 -30.11 47.47 1.97
CA TYR A 135 -28.92 47.40 1.10
C TYR A 135 -27.79 48.38 1.50
N TYR A 136 -28.14 49.52 2.11
CA TYR A 136 -27.19 50.55 2.55
C TYR A 136 -26.28 50.11 3.71
N ILE A 137 -26.60 49.02 4.43
CA ILE A 137 -25.77 48.45 5.51
C ILE A 137 -24.86 47.34 4.97
N VAL A 138 -25.40 46.45 4.14
CA VAL A 138 -24.65 45.28 3.62
C VAL A 138 -23.49 45.70 2.72
N VAL A 139 -23.74 46.65 1.81
CA VAL A 139 -22.76 47.04 0.79
C VAL A 139 -21.46 47.60 1.41
N PRO A 140 -21.50 48.53 2.39
CA PRO A 140 -20.29 48.96 3.10
C PRO A 140 -19.57 47.85 3.87
N CYS A 141 -20.29 46.88 4.45
CA CYS A 141 -19.68 45.75 5.17
C CYS A 141 -18.94 44.80 4.23
N LEU A 142 -19.56 44.41 3.11
CA LEU A 142 -18.91 43.57 2.10
C LEU A 142 -17.74 44.31 1.43
N THR A 143 -17.88 45.61 1.18
CA THR A 143 -16.77 46.45 0.66
C THR A 143 -15.59 46.47 1.63
N ARG A 144 -15.84 46.55 2.95
CA ARG A 144 -14.80 46.43 3.98
C ARG A 144 -14.12 45.06 3.96
N ILE A 145 -14.87 43.96 3.84
CA ILE A 145 -14.31 42.61 3.73
C ILE A 145 -13.40 42.51 2.49
N ILE A 146 -13.89 42.92 1.32
CA ILE A 146 -13.13 42.83 0.06
C ILE A 146 -11.83 43.66 0.10
N ASN A 147 -11.80 44.74 0.88
CA ASN A 147 -10.61 45.57 1.08
C ASN A 147 -9.57 44.99 2.06
N LEU A 148 -9.84 43.86 2.71
CA LEU A 148 -8.87 43.23 3.61
C LEU A 148 -7.70 42.64 2.82
N GLU A 149 -6.48 43.05 3.16
CA GLU A 149 -5.25 42.68 2.43
C GLU A 149 -4.99 41.16 2.37
N ASN A 150 -5.46 40.41 3.36
CA ASN A 150 -5.17 38.98 3.53
C ASN A 150 -6.18 38.04 2.85
N ILE A 151 -7.33 38.55 2.39
CA ILE A 151 -8.33 37.68 1.75
C ILE A 151 -7.83 37.22 0.38
N ARG A 152 -7.92 35.90 0.16
CA ARG A 152 -7.55 35.23 -1.09
C ARG A 152 -8.75 34.50 -1.71
N GLN A 153 -9.68 34.01 -0.89
CA GLN A 153 -10.88 33.30 -1.35
C GLN A 153 -12.16 33.99 -0.83
N LEU A 154 -13.11 34.24 -1.72
CA LEU A 154 -14.39 34.86 -1.39
C LEU A 154 -15.56 34.17 -2.09
N THR A 155 -16.61 33.86 -1.34
CA THR A 155 -17.86 33.30 -1.87
C THR A 155 -19.05 34.13 -1.40
N LEU A 156 -19.85 34.66 -2.34
CA LEU A 156 -21.02 35.49 -2.06
C LEU A 156 -22.26 34.90 -2.72
N ASP A 157 -23.10 34.24 -1.93
CA ASP A 157 -24.46 33.84 -2.31
C ASP A 157 -25.47 34.86 -1.78
N ILE A 158 -25.60 35.98 -2.49
CA ILE A 158 -26.39 37.15 -2.09
C ILE A 158 -27.12 37.70 -3.32
N ASN A 159 -28.21 38.45 -3.11
CA ASN A 159 -28.98 39.11 -4.16
C ASN A 159 -28.12 40.01 -5.07
N SER A 160 -28.36 39.92 -6.39
CA SER A 160 -27.64 40.68 -7.44
C SER A 160 -27.63 42.19 -7.23
N ARG A 161 -28.70 42.81 -6.69
CA ARG A 161 -28.74 44.25 -6.40
C ARG A 161 -27.64 44.67 -5.42
N VAL A 162 -27.33 43.82 -4.45
CA VAL A 162 -26.26 44.07 -3.48
C VAL A 162 -24.91 43.91 -4.17
N ILE A 163 -24.70 42.81 -4.90
CA ILE A 163 -23.45 42.51 -5.62
C ILE A 163 -23.09 43.64 -6.61
N ASN A 164 -24.08 44.15 -7.33
CA ASN A 164 -23.91 45.24 -8.30
C ASN A 164 -23.61 46.60 -7.66
N ALA A 165 -23.92 46.78 -6.38
CA ALA A 165 -23.64 48.01 -5.64
C ALA A 165 -22.28 47.98 -4.89
N ILE A 166 -21.60 46.83 -4.84
CA ILE A 166 -20.29 46.69 -4.17
C ILE A 166 -19.21 47.46 -4.94
N SER A 167 -18.39 48.21 -4.21
CA SER A 167 -17.22 48.87 -4.75
C SER A 167 -15.99 47.97 -4.61
N TRP A 168 -15.32 47.67 -5.73
CA TRP A 168 -14.12 46.84 -5.75
C TRP A 168 -12.84 47.70 -5.66
N PRO A 169 -11.86 47.36 -4.81
CA PRO A 169 -10.60 48.09 -4.71
C PRO A 169 -9.75 47.91 -5.96
N LYS A 170 -8.92 48.89 -6.30
CA LYS A 170 -8.01 48.83 -7.48
C LYS A 170 -6.95 47.73 -7.40
N ASN A 171 -6.59 47.29 -6.19
CA ASN A 171 -5.61 46.24 -5.93
C ASN A 171 -6.26 45.07 -5.18
N CYS A 172 -7.30 44.47 -5.77
CA CYS A 172 -7.96 43.35 -5.12
C CYS A 172 -7.00 42.15 -5.02
N THR A 173 -6.87 41.60 -3.80
CA THR A 173 -5.96 40.50 -3.50
C THR A 173 -6.60 39.11 -3.64
N ILE A 174 -7.89 39.08 -4.02
CA ILE A 174 -8.66 37.85 -4.20
C ILE A 174 -8.13 37.05 -5.40
N GLU A 175 -7.82 35.78 -5.15
CA GLU A 175 -7.37 34.80 -6.14
C GLU A 175 -8.49 33.85 -6.57
N GLN A 176 -9.48 33.61 -5.69
CA GLN A 176 -10.63 32.72 -5.95
C GLN A 176 -11.94 33.42 -5.57
N LEU A 177 -12.85 33.57 -6.54
CA LEU A 177 -14.10 34.29 -6.34
C LEU A 177 -15.30 33.48 -6.85
N THR A 178 -16.29 33.28 -5.99
CA THR A 178 -17.57 32.67 -6.32
C THR A 178 -18.70 33.68 -6.07
N LEU A 179 -19.52 33.94 -7.08
CA LEU A 179 -20.71 34.80 -6.99
C LEU A 179 -21.94 34.02 -7.44
N ARG A 180 -23.08 34.24 -6.77
CA ARG A 180 -24.37 33.74 -7.28
C ARG A 180 -24.69 34.32 -8.65
N CYS A 181 -24.90 35.64 -8.74
CA CYS A 181 -25.18 36.35 -9.99
C CYS A 181 -24.62 37.79 -9.93
N CYS A 182 -24.33 38.39 -11.07
CA CYS A 182 -23.94 39.80 -11.16
C CYS A 182 -24.35 40.40 -12.52
N SER A 183 -24.38 41.74 -12.64
CA SER A 183 -24.54 42.40 -13.94
C SER A 183 -23.24 42.34 -14.74
N TYR A 184 -23.33 42.33 -16.06
CA TYR A 184 -22.15 42.35 -16.93
C TYR A 184 -21.22 43.56 -16.68
N ARG A 185 -21.78 44.73 -16.38
CA ARG A 185 -21.00 45.92 -16.00
C ARG A 185 -20.20 45.68 -14.72
N GLN A 186 -20.79 45.04 -13.72
CA GLN A 186 -20.09 44.76 -12.46
C GLN A 186 -19.04 43.66 -12.65
N PHE A 187 -19.34 42.65 -13.47
CA PHE A 187 -18.35 41.66 -13.88
C PHE A 187 -17.10 42.30 -14.51
N CYS A 188 -17.30 43.23 -15.45
CA CYS A 188 -16.18 43.95 -16.07
C CYS A 188 -15.37 44.74 -15.03
N ASN A 189 -16.07 45.42 -14.11
CA ASN A 189 -15.43 46.16 -13.02
C ASN A 189 -14.62 45.26 -12.06
N ILE A 190 -15.09 44.04 -11.79
CA ILE A 190 -14.36 43.05 -10.99
C ILE A 190 -13.08 42.64 -11.71
N PHE A 191 -13.18 42.26 -12.98
CA PHE A 191 -12.05 41.77 -13.76
C PHE A 191 -10.99 42.83 -13.99
N ASP A 192 -11.41 44.09 -14.20
CA ASP A 192 -10.50 45.23 -14.35
C ASP A 192 -9.70 45.54 -13.07
N ARG A 193 -10.20 45.11 -11.92
CA ARG A 193 -9.66 45.46 -10.59
C ARG A 193 -9.05 44.28 -9.83
N SER A 194 -9.24 43.06 -10.32
CA SER A 194 -8.79 41.81 -9.69
C SER A 194 -7.68 41.15 -10.51
N SER A 195 -6.50 41.80 -10.54
CA SER A 195 -5.34 41.33 -11.31
C SER A 195 -4.74 40.00 -10.81
N ASN A 196 -5.10 39.54 -9.60
CA ASN A 196 -4.64 38.28 -9.01
C ASN A 196 -5.64 37.12 -9.16
N LEU A 197 -6.80 37.36 -9.77
CA LEU A 197 -7.88 36.38 -9.86
C LEU A 197 -7.48 35.19 -10.75
N LYS A 198 -7.35 34.00 -10.14
CA LYS A 198 -6.98 32.74 -10.81
C LYS A 198 -8.17 31.86 -11.12
N ASP A 199 -9.20 31.90 -10.27
CA ASP A 199 -10.40 31.08 -10.36
C ASP A 199 -11.66 31.93 -10.13
N PHE A 200 -12.61 31.85 -11.05
CA PHE A 200 -13.88 32.58 -10.99
C PHE A 200 -15.06 31.64 -11.24
N ILE A 201 -16.04 31.66 -10.35
CA ILE A 201 -17.28 30.89 -10.45
C ILE A 201 -18.47 31.85 -10.40
N LEU A 202 -19.30 31.79 -11.44
CA LEU A 202 -20.61 32.43 -11.47
C LEU A 202 -21.67 31.32 -11.45
N ASP A 203 -22.41 31.22 -10.35
CA ASP A 203 -23.33 30.11 -10.09
C ASP A 203 -24.72 30.25 -10.74
N ASP A 204 -25.02 31.39 -11.38
CA ASP A 204 -26.29 31.74 -12.03
C ASP A 204 -26.01 32.81 -13.12
N ASN A 205 -26.97 33.14 -13.99
CA ASN A 205 -26.70 34.00 -15.16
C ASN A 205 -26.42 35.48 -14.82
N PHE A 206 -25.90 36.23 -15.80
CA PHE A 206 -25.79 37.68 -15.72
C PHE A 206 -27.17 38.33 -15.54
N THR A 207 -27.26 39.31 -14.65
CA THR A 207 -28.50 40.06 -14.44
C THR A 207 -28.59 41.23 -15.41
N GLY A 208 -29.52 41.15 -16.38
CA GLY A 208 -29.77 42.17 -17.42
C GLY A 208 -29.00 41.92 -18.72
N ASP A 209 -29.33 42.69 -19.77
CA ASP A 209 -28.72 42.53 -21.11
C ASP A 209 -27.22 42.87 -21.10
N LEU A 210 -26.44 42.16 -21.94
CA LEU A 210 -25.04 42.47 -22.16
C LEU A 210 -24.89 43.82 -22.88
N ASP A 211 -24.15 44.74 -22.27
CA ASP A 211 -23.78 46.01 -22.90
C ASP A 211 -22.50 45.80 -23.73
N SER A 212 -22.67 45.53 -25.02
CA SER A 212 -21.57 45.24 -25.95
C SER A 212 -20.60 46.42 -26.17
N SER A 213 -20.95 47.63 -25.69
CA SER A 213 -20.06 48.80 -25.65
C SER A 213 -19.02 48.72 -24.53
N ILE A 214 -19.24 47.88 -23.51
CA ILE A 214 -18.35 47.71 -22.36
C ILE A 214 -17.51 46.44 -22.55
N ARG A 215 -16.19 46.62 -22.70
CA ARG A 215 -15.24 45.51 -22.86
C ARG A 215 -14.38 45.37 -21.61
N PRO A 216 -14.37 44.21 -20.93
CA PRO A 216 -13.48 43.99 -19.80
C PRO A 216 -12.02 43.94 -20.26
N LYS A 217 -11.08 44.39 -19.42
CA LYS A 217 -9.66 44.14 -19.65
C LYS A 217 -9.36 42.65 -19.46
N THR A 218 -8.41 42.15 -20.25
CA THR A 218 -7.89 40.79 -20.09
C THR A 218 -7.28 40.58 -18.70
N CYS A 219 -7.93 39.74 -17.89
CA CYS A 219 -7.34 39.21 -16.67
C CYS A 219 -6.33 38.11 -17.03
N ARG A 220 -5.03 38.42 -16.96
CA ARG A 220 -3.93 37.53 -17.38
C ARG A 220 -3.61 36.39 -16.40
N SER A 221 -4.11 36.48 -15.18
CA SER A 221 -3.90 35.52 -14.10
C SER A 221 -5.00 34.45 -14.03
N LEU A 222 -6.12 34.64 -14.74
CA LEU A 222 -7.23 33.70 -14.75
C LEU A 222 -6.84 32.40 -15.44
N THR A 223 -6.97 31.30 -14.71
CA THR A 223 -6.63 29.93 -15.17
C THR A 223 -7.84 28.99 -15.12
N SER A 224 -8.85 29.30 -14.32
CA SER A 224 -10.07 28.53 -14.17
C SER A 224 -11.28 29.44 -14.22
N LEU A 225 -12.31 29.03 -14.96
CA LEU A 225 -13.55 29.76 -15.13
C LEU A 225 -14.74 28.79 -15.14
N THR A 226 -15.71 29.05 -14.27
CA THR A 226 -16.97 28.31 -14.22
C THR A 226 -18.13 29.28 -14.38
N LEU A 227 -18.97 29.03 -15.38
CA LEU A 227 -20.21 29.78 -15.60
C LEU A 227 -21.38 28.79 -15.58
N LYS A 228 -22.35 29.03 -14.71
CA LYS A 228 -23.58 28.25 -14.63
C LYS A 228 -24.78 29.05 -15.12
N GLU A 229 -25.82 28.34 -15.56
CA GLU A 229 -27.02 28.92 -16.16
C GLU A 229 -26.76 29.88 -17.33
N ILE A 230 -25.84 29.53 -18.23
CA ILE A 230 -25.49 30.42 -19.34
C ILE A 230 -26.65 30.51 -20.33
N ASP A 231 -27.14 31.73 -20.53
CA ASP A 231 -28.09 32.11 -21.59
C ASP A 231 -27.50 33.29 -22.38
N LEU A 232 -26.36 33.06 -23.03
CA LEU A 232 -25.69 34.03 -23.90
C LEU A 232 -25.62 33.51 -25.34
N PRO A 233 -25.76 34.37 -26.36
CA PRO A 233 -25.45 34.03 -27.75
C PRO A 233 -23.99 33.59 -27.93
N MET A 234 -23.74 32.74 -28.92
CA MET A 234 -22.42 32.16 -29.19
C MET A 234 -21.36 33.21 -29.49
N GLU A 235 -21.69 34.24 -30.25
CA GLU A 235 -20.78 35.34 -30.57
C GLU A 235 -20.29 36.09 -29.33
N GLU A 236 -21.18 36.28 -28.35
CA GLU A 236 -20.87 37.00 -27.11
C GLU A 236 -20.02 36.14 -26.18
N LEU A 237 -20.30 34.84 -26.12
CA LEU A 237 -19.53 33.87 -25.35
C LEU A 237 -18.12 33.63 -25.94
N GLU A 238 -18.00 33.52 -27.27
CA GLU A 238 -16.70 33.43 -27.96
C GLU A 238 -15.87 34.69 -27.73
N PHE A 239 -16.49 35.88 -27.91
CA PHE A 239 -15.82 37.14 -27.64
C PHE A 239 -15.31 37.18 -26.19
N PHE A 240 -16.17 36.81 -25.25
CA PHE A 240 -15.84 36.79 -23.84
C PHE A 240 -14.67 35.84 -23.51
N LEU A 241 -14.73 34.58 -23.96
CA LEU A 241 -13.67 33.59 -23.73
C LEU A 241 -12.35 33.98 -24.44
N SER A 242 -12.43 34.68 -25.58
CA SER A 242 -11.24 35.13 -26.32
C SER A 242 -10.38 36.14 -25.56
N LEU A 243 -10.96 36.85 -24.60
CA LEU A 243 -10.24 37.77 -23.74
C LEU A 243 -9.36 37.05 -22.71
N HIS A 244 -9.48 35.72 -22.57
CA HIS A 244 -8.81 34.90 -21.55
C HIS A 244 -8.07 33.68 -22.14
N PRO A 245 -7.07 33.85 -23.02
CA PRO A 245 -6.38 32.75 -23.72
C PRO A 245 -5.54 31.82 -22.82
N ARG A 246 -5.42 32.14 -21.53
CA ARG A 246 -4.63 31.39 -20.54
C ARG A 246 -5.43 30.41 -19.69
N LEU A 247 -6.72 30.25 -19.98
CA LEU A 247 -7.56 29.27 -19.28
C LEU A 247 -7.01 27.85 -19.45
N ILE A 248 -6.87 27.15 -18.33
CA ILE A 248 -6.47 25.74 -18.21
C ILE A 248 -7.72 24.89 -17.94
N SER A 249 -8.70 25.43 -17.22
CA SER A 249 -9.96 24.78 -16.88
C SER A 249 -11.15 25.67 -17.22
N LEU A 250 -12.18 25.11 -17.86
CA LEU A 250 -13.41 25.81 -18.21
C LEU A 250 -14.61 24.90 -17.94
N THR A 251 -15.56 25.38 -17.15
CA THR A 251 -16.84 24.68 -16.89
C THR A 251 -18.00 25.57 -17.32
N LEU A 252 -18.89 25.04 -18.16
CA LEU A 252 -20.08 25.74 -18.64
C LEU A 252 -21.31 24.87 -18.35
N THR A 253 -22.33 25.43 -17.70
CA THR A 253 -23.60 24.73 -17.46
C THR A 253 -24.82 25.58 -17.87
N THR A 254 -25.91 24.94 -18.29
CA THR A 254 -27.14 25.61 -18.75
C THR A 254 -28.39 24.77 -18.43
N GLU A 255 -29.46 25.36 -17.89
CA GLU A 255 -30.74 24.67 -17.59
C GLU A 255 -31.98 25.12 -18.41
N GLN A 256 -31.85 26.03 -19.40
CA GLN A 256 -33.00 26.55 -20.17
C GLN A 256 -32.97 26.23 -21.68
N ASN A 257 -34.15 25.95 -22.26
CA ASN A 257 -34.38 25.63 -23.68
C ASN A 257 -33.81 26.63 -24.71
N VAL A 258 -33.50 27.86 -24.29
CA VAL A 258 -33.10 28.98 -25.15
C VAL A 258 -31.63 28.85 -25.62
N SER A 259 -30.79 28.12 -24.88
CA SER A 259 -29.33 28.10 -25.07
C SER A 259 -28.81 27.05 -26.05
N TRP A 260 -29.63 26.12 -26.55
CA TRP A 260 -29.15 25.11 -27.51
C TRP A 260 -28.60 25.75 -28.80
N ASN A 261 -29.22 26.85 -29.24
CA ASN A 261 -28.77 27.59 -30.42
C ASN A 261 -27.32 28.09 -30.30
N THR A 262 -26.85 28.34 -29.07
CA THR A 262 -25.48 28.74 -28.77
C THR A 262 -24.49 27.59 -28.96
N PHE A 263 -24.89 26.34 -28.70
CA PHE A 263 -24.00 25.18 -28.66
C PHE A 263 -24.21 24.15 -29.79
N GLN A 264 -25.22 24.31 -30.65
CA GLN A 264 -25.52 23.42 -31.78
C GLN A 264 -24.37 23.29 -32.81
N HIS A 265 -23.43 24.23 -32.83
CA HIS A 265 -22.31 24.28 -33.77
C HIS A 265 -21.00 23.79 -33.15
N PHE A 266 -20.92 22.52 -32.75
CA PHE A 266 -19.72 21.94 -32.11
C PHE A 266 -18.44 22.04 -32.97
N SER A 267 -18.56 22.05 -34.30
CA SER A 267 -17.42 22.30 -35.19
C SER A 267 -16.86 23.73 -35.08
N ARG A 268 -17.73 24.71 -34.80
CA ARG A 268 -17.35 26.09 -34.48
C ARG A 268 -16.64 26.14 -33.12
N TRP A 269 -17.18 25.44 -32.12
CA TRP A 269 -16.54 25.28 -30.81
C TRP A 269 -15.16 24.62 -30.88
N GLU A 270 -15.04 23.51 -31.61
CA GLU A 270 -13.78 22.81 -31.82
C GLU A 270 -12.71 23.75 -32.40
N LYS A 271 -13.06 24.47 -33.47
CA LYS A 271 -12.17 25.45 -34.10
C LYS A 271 -11.83 26.60 -33.14
N PHE A 272 -12.81 27.11 -32.40
CA PHE A 272 -12.61 28.17 -31.42
C PHE A 272 -11.66 27.73 -30.30
N LEU A 273 -11.86 26.56 -29.70
CA LEU A 273 -11.00 26.05 -28.63
C LEU A 273 -9.58 25.78 -29.11
N GLN A 274 -9.40 25.25 -30.33
CA GLN A 274 -8.09 25.03 -30.93
C GLN A 274 -7.32 26.34 -31.15
N LEU A 275 -7.99 27.39 -31.64
CA LEU A 275 -7.34 28.65 -32.01
C LEU A 275 -7.19 29.62 -30.84
N THR A 276 -8.17 29.67 -29.95
CA THR A 276 -8.33 30.75 -28.97
C THR A 276 -7.98 30.31 -27.54
N LEU A 277 -8.18 29.05 -27.18
CA LEU A 277 -7.88 28.49 -25.85
C LEU A 277 -6.92 27.29 -25.91
N PRO A 278 -5.70 27.43 -26.49
CA PRO A 278 -4.81 26.30 -26.72
C PRO A 278 -4.29 25.63 -25.44
N LEU A 279 -4.24 26.39 -24.32
CA LEU A 279 -3.78 25.92 -23.02
C LEU A 279 -4.86 25.17 -22.21
N LEU A 280 -6.09 25.10 -22.72
CA LEU A 280 -7.19 24.42 -22.05
C LEU A 280 -6.87 22.92 -21.96
N LYS A 281 -6.90 22.41 -20.73
CA LYS A 281 -6.66 21.01 -20.37
C LYS A 281 -7.91 20.31 -19.85
N ASN A 282 -8.82 21.05 -19.23
CA ASN A 282 -10.09 20.53 -18.73
C ASN A 282 -11.23 21.37 -19.31
N PHE A 283 -12.19 20.72 -19.95
CA PHE A 283 -13.42 21.34 -20.41
C PHE A 283 -14.59 20.49 -19.93
N ASN A 284 -15.42 21.05 -19.05
CA ASN A 284 -16.63 20.41 -18.58
C ASN A 284 -17.83 21.17 -19.13
N PHE A 285 -18.69 20.47 -19.85
CA PHE A 285 -19.94 21.03 -20.34
C PHE A 285 -21.10 20.19 -19.81
N SER A 286 -22.10 20.85 -19.22
CA SER A 286 -23.35 20.23 -18.78
C SER A 286 -24.53 21.01 -19.32
N MET A 287 -25.44 20.33 -19.98
CA MET A 287 -26.70 20.93 -20.44
C MET A 287 -27.85 20.13 -19.85
N SER A 288 -28.85 20.82 -19.34
CA SER A 288 -30.18 20.25 -19.10
C SER A 288 -31.17 20.94 -20.04
N ASN A 289 -31.85 20.17 -20.89
CA ASN A 289 -32.77 20.69 -21.91
C ASN A 289 -34.13 20.00 -21.78
N GLN A 290 -35.22 20.77 -21.87
CA GLN A 290 -36.60 20.28 -22.05
C GLN A 290 -36.96 20.39 -23.53
N CYS A 291 -36.34 19.58 -24.39
CA CYS A 291 -36.54 19.74 -25.83
C CYS A 291 -37.61 18.81 -26.39
N ASP A 292 -38.76 19.39 -26.73
CA ASP A 292 -39.74 18.82 -27.66
C ASP A 292 -39.29 18.93 -29.15
N GLN A 293 -38.09 19.47 -29.42
CA GLN A 293 -37.61 19.83 -30.77
C GLN A 293 -36.53 18.92 -31.37
N PHE A 294 -35.96 17.97 -30.62
CA PHE A 294 -35.01 17.00 -31.20
C PHE A 294 -35.74 15.74 -31.63
N GLU A 295 -35.69 15.44 -32.92
CA GLU A 295 -36.18 14.18 -33.46
C GLU A 295 -35.33 12.99 -32.99
N ASN A 296 -34.04 13.20 -32.63
CA ASN A 296 -33.15 12.14 -32.17
C ASN A 296 -31.91 12.57 -31.34
N VAL A 297 -31.41 11.65 -30.51
CA VAL A 297 -30.14 11.75 -29.74
C VAL A 297 -28.92 11.86 -30.67
N GLU A 298 -28.99 11.32 -31.89
CA GLU A 298 -27.91 11.35 -32.89
C GLU A 298 -27.47 12.78 -33.24
N SER A 299 -28.43 13.73 -33.31
CA SER A 299 -28.16 15.15 -33.57
C SER A 299 -27.34 15.84 -32.48
N ILE A 300 -27.38 15.32 -31.24
CA ILE A 300 -26.64 15.84 -30.08
C ILE A 300 -25.23 15.24 -30.02
N LEU A 301 -25.08 13.96 -30.38
CA LEU A 301 -23.83 13.21 -30.21
C LEU A 301 -22.88 13.27 -31.39
N SER A 302 -23.40 13.24 -32.62
CA SER A 302 -22.60 13.22 -33.87
C SER A 302 -21.47 14.27 -33.90
N PRO A 303 -21.71 15.53 -33.45
CA PRO A 303 -20.67 16.56 -33.53
C PRO A 303 -19.55 16.45 -32.47
N LEU A 304 -19.74 15.64 -31.42
CA LEU A 304 -18.75 15.38 -30.36
C LEU A 304 -17.82 14.19 -30.69
N CYS A 305 -18.11 13.44 -31.76
CA CYS A 305 -17.37 12.25 -32.17
C CYS A 305 -16.18 12.55 -33.12
N THR A 306 -15.53 13.70 -33.00
CA THR A 306 -14.31 14.02 -33.79
C THR A 306 -13.03 13.56 -33.07
N SER A 307 -11.96 13.36 -33.83
CA SER A 307 -10.64 12.98 -33.27
C SER A 307 -10.07 14.05 -32.33
N PHE A 308 -10.47 15.32 -32.48
CA PHE A 308 -10.07 16.36 -31.55
C PHE A 308 -10.60 16.09 -30.13
N TRP A 309 -11.90 15.83 -30.00
CA TRP A 309 -12.54 15.59 -28.70
C TRP A 309 -12.13 14.25 -28.09
N LEU A 310 -12.10 13.19 -28.91
CA LEU A 310 -11.88 11.81 -28.46
C LEU A 310 -10.40 11.45 -28.30
N GLU A 311 -9.53 11.84 -29.24
CA GLU A 311 -8.13 11.40 -29.28
C GLU A 311 -7.16 12.47 -28.77
N THR A 312 -7.35 13.72 -29.21
CA THR A 312 -6.41 14.82 -28.94
C THR A 312 -6.58 15.40 -27.54
N LYS A 313 -7.82 15.65 -27.11
CA LYS A 313 -8.12 16.31 -25.84
C LYS A 313 -8.56 15.36 -24.72
N ARG A 314 -9.25 14.25 -25.06
CA ARG A 314 -9.70 13.22 -24.09
C ARG A 314 -10.50 13.81 -22.93
N TRP A 315 -11.51 14.63 -23.24
CA TRP A 315 -12.32 15.37 -22.26
C TRP A 315 -13.62 14.66 -21.86
N PHE A 316 -14.16 15.05 -20.71
CA PHE A 316 -15.41 14.50 -20.15
C PHE A 316 -16.63 15.31 -20.61
N PHE A 317 -17.68 14.63 -21.07
CA PHE A 317 -18.91 15.28 -21.51
C PHE A 317 -20.12 14.68 -20.80
N THR A 318 -20.96 15.52 -20.18
CA THR A 318 -22.21 15.09 -19.56
C THR A 318 -23.37 15.84 -20.19
N CYS A 319 -24.36 15.14 -20.74
CA CYS A 319 -25.54 15.73 -21.34
C CYS A 319 -26.80 15.18 -20.66
N GLN A 320 -27.67 16.05 -20.16
CA GLN A 320 -28.98 15.67 -19.63
C GLN A 320 -30.06 16.14 -20.61
N TYR A 321 -30.90 15.23 -21.10
CA TYR A 321 -32.00 15.57 -22.00
C TYR A 321 -33.33 15.00 -21.48
N THR A 322 -34.42 15.65 -21.84
CA THR A 322 -35.77 15.25 -21.42
C THR A 322 -36.56 14.84 -22.65
N GLU A 323 -37.10 13.63 -22.67
CA GLU A 323 -37.99 13.13 -23.75
C GLU A 323 -39.37 12.86 -23.13
N GLY A 324 -40.36 13.69 -23.46
CA GLY A 324 -41.67 13.65 -22.82
C GLY A 324 -41.60 13.97 -21.31
N SER A 325 -42.24 13.15 -20.46
CA SER A 325 -42.25 13.31 -19.00
C SER A 325 -41.11 12.59 -18.26
N SER A 326 -40.18 11.97 -18.99
CA SER A 326 -39.03 11.23 -18.43
C SER A 326 -37.72 11.96 -18.71
N PHE A 327 -36.96 12.22 -17.64
CA PHE A 327 -35.58 12.70 -17.76
C PHE A 327 -34.67 11.54 -18.14
N LYS A 328 -33.83 11.73 -19.17
CA LYS A 328 -32.80 10.79 -19.60
C LYS A 328 -31.43 11.47 -19.54
N THR A 329 -30.53 10.94 -18.71
CA THR A 329 -29.15 11.45 -18.63
C THR A 329 -28.25 10.63 -19.55
N ILE A 330 -27.50 11.27 -20.45
CA ILE A 330 -26.44 10.65 -21.25
C ILE A 330 -25.09 11.17 -20.74
N GLN A 331 -24.29 10.30 -20.13
CA GLN A 331 -22.90 10.60 -19.79
C GLN A 331 -21.99 10.00 -20.85
N LEU A 332 -21.18 10.84 -21.51
CA LEU A 332 -20.18 10.42 -22.48
C LEU A 332 -18.80 10.47 -21.81
N TYR A 333 -18.21 9.29 -21.63
CA TYR A 333 -16.87 9.17 -21.10
C TYR A 333 -15.88 8.95 -22.25
N SER A 334 -14.87 9.82 -22.37
CA SER A 334 -13.62 9.40 -22.99
C SER A 334 -12.75 8.78 -21.88
N SER A 335 -12.80 7.45 -21.74
CA SER A 335 -12.02 6.79 -20.70
C SER A 335 -10.57 6.65 -21.15
N ALA A 336 -9.64 7.16 -20.34
CA ALA A 336 -8.26 6.68 -20.32
C ALA A 336 -8.15 5.53 -19.31
N TYR A 337 -8.74 4.36 -19.64
CA TYR A 337 -8.26 3.15 -19.00
C TYR A 337 -7.01 2.68 -19.74
N SER A 338 -5.88 2.88 -19.07
CA SER A 338 -4.65 2.13 -19.29
C SER A 338 -5.00 0.64 -19.29
N THR A 339 -4.95 0.02 -20.46
CA THR A 339 -4.85 -1.42 -20.65
C THR A 339 -3.53 -1.90 -20.05
N ALA A 340 -3.51 -2.16 -18.75
CA ALA A 340 -2.56 -3.11 -18.19
C ALA A 340 -3.19 -4.49 -18.35
N GLN A 341 -2.54 -5.35 -19.14
CA GLN A 341 -2.85 -6.76 -19.44
C GLN A 341 -3.84 -7.04 -20.59
N PHE A 342 -3.37 -7.01 -21.83
CA PHE A 342 -3.67 -8.02 -22.88
C PHE A 342 -2.46 -8.14 -23.84
N PRO A 343 -2.17 -9.31 -24.43
CA PRO A 343 -1.01 -9.52 -25.31
C PRO A 343 -1.19 -8.88 -26.71
N ASP A 344 -0.08 -8.46 -27.31
CA ASP A 344 0.13 -7.76 -28.59
C ASP A 344 -0.39 -8.46 -29.88
N SER A 345 -1.61 -8.98 -29.91
CA SER A 345 -2.18 -9.55 -31.14
C SER A 345 -3.59 -9.07 -31.46
N LEU A 346 -3.85 -7.77 -31.38
CA LEU A 346 -4.99 -7.12 -32.07
C LEU A 346 -4.82 -5.60 -32.06
N ASN A 347 -4.08 -5.08 -33.05
CA ASN A 347 -3.96 -3.66 -33.32
C ASN A 347 -5.20 -3.18 -34.11
N ARG A 348 -6.33 -2.95 -33.44
CA ARG A 348 -7.46 -2.11 -33.91
C ARG A 348 -8.13 -1.45 -32.70
N ALA A 349 -8.44 -0.16 -32.86
CA ALA A 349 -8.99 0.73 -31.83
C ALA A 349 -10.18 0.11 -31.07
N ASN A 350 -10.01 -0.08 -29.77
CA ASN A 350 -11.08 -0.49 -28.85
C ASN A 350 -11.79 0.79 -28.35
N LEU A 351 -12.99 1.03 -28.84
CA LEU A 351 -13.92 2.01 -28.28
C LEU A 351 -14.76 1.32 -27.19
N SER A 352 -14.52 1.68 -25.94
CA SER A 352 -15.41 1.29 -24.83
C SER A 352 -16.52 2.34 -24.70
N TYR A 353 -17.75 1.99 -25.06
CA TYR A 353 -18.93 2.81 -24.81
C TYR A 353 -19.65 2.33 -23.55
N ALA A 354 -19.95 3.24 -22.61
CA ALA A 354 -20.89 3.00 -21.53
C ALA A 354 -22.15 3.83 -21.80
N ILE A 355 -23.31 3.19 -21.93
CA ILE A 355 -24.61 3.85 -22.11
C ILE A 355 -25.39 3.64 -20.82
N THR A 356 -25.67 4.72 -20.08
CA THR A 356 -26.56 4.70 -18.91
C THR A 356 -27.88 5.34 -19.31
N THR A 357 -29.01 4.65 -19.14
CA THR A 357 -30.35 5.22 -19.33
C THR A 357 -31.03 5.37 -17.98
N MET A 358 -31.22 6.61 -17.51
CA MET A 358 -32.06 6.89 -16.34
C MET A 358 -33.49 7.19 -16.80
N SER A 359 -34.51 6.71 -16.07
CA SER A 359 -35.91 7.10 -16.29
C SER A 359 -36.57 7.46 -14.97
N SER A 360 -36.68 8.75 -14.64
CA SER A 360 -37.39 9.18 -13.43
C SER A 360 -38.91 9.26 -13.69
N GLY A 361 -39.69 8.45 -12.95
CA GLY A 361 -41.15 8.41 -13.05
C GLY A 361 -41.86 9.28 -11.99
N ASN A 362 -42.74 10.17 -12.45
CA ASN A 362 -43.85 10.71 -11.65
C ASN A 362 -45.17 10.00 -12.05
N GLN A 363 -46.09 9.88 -11.09
CA GLN A 363 -47.30 9.04 -11.09
C GLN A 363 -48.29 9.16 -12.29
N PRO A 364 -49.19 8.16 -12.48
CA PRO A 364 -49.79 7.83 -13.78
C PRO A 364 -51.16 8.47 -14.02
N ASN A 365 -51.42 8.86 -15.27
CA ASN A 365 -52.78 9.00 -15.79
C ASN A 365 -53.15 7.74 -16.60
N ARG A 366 -54.14 6.98 -16.07
CA ARG A 366 -54.74 5.80 -16.72
C ARG A 366 -55.57 6.24 -17.93
N SER A 367 -54.99 6.32 -19.12
CA SER A 367 -55.70 6.11 -20.39
C SER A 367 -54.74 6.24 -21.58
N ARG A 368 -54.20 5.10 -22.01
CA ARG A 368 -53.73 4.75 -23.38
C ARG A 368 -52.65 3.66 -23.25
N MET A 369 -53.09 2.45 -22.94
CA MET A 369 -52.42 1.27 -23.50
C MET A 369 -52.64 1.32 -25.02
N TRP A 370 -51.63 0.89 -25.79
CA TRP A 370 -51.53 0.87 -27.26
C TRP A 370 -50.78 2.07 -27.90
N SER A 371 -49.47 2.22 -27.62
CA SER A 371 -48.44 2.63 -28.60
C SER A 371 -47.07 2.84 -27.92
N ALA A 372 -46.32 1.77 -27.65
CA ALA A 372 -44.89 1.86 -27.30
C ALA A 372 -44.20 0.58 -27.77
N ARG A 373 -44.13 0.42 -29.10
CA ARG A 373 -43.42 -0.68 -29.78
C ARG A 373 -42.32 -0.12 -30.68
N VAL A 374 -41.79 1.05 -30.36
CA VAL A 374 -40.86 1.81 -31.21
C VAL A 374 -39.73 2.38 -30.33
N ASN A 375 -38.49 2.09 -30.74
CA ASN A 375 -37.20 2.68 -30.33
C ASN A 375 -36.24 1.91 -29.38
N LEU A 376 -36.24 0.58 -29.37
CA LEU A 376 -34.97 -0.17 -29.19
C LEU A 376 -34.35 -0.52 -30.56
N ASP A 377 -35.20 -0.94 -31.51
CA ASP A 377 -34.83 -1.24 -32.91
C ASP A 377 -34.16 -0.07 -33.66
N TRP A 378 -34.47 1.18 -33.28
CA TRP A 378 -33.94 2.35 -33.97
C TRP A 378 -32.58 2.81 -33.43
N MET A 379 -32.35 2.69 -32.11
CA MET A 379 -31.07 3.06 -31.49
C MET A 379 -29.92 2.15 -31.97
N ILE A 380 -30.25 0.90 -32.30
CA ILE A 380 -29.32 -0.08 -32.87
C ILE A 380 -29.17 0.11 -34.38
N ASN A 381 -30.23 0.47 -35.12
CA ASN A 381 -30.11 0.80 -36.55
C ASN A 381 -29.28 2.07 -36.81
N ALA A 382 -29.31 3.08 -35.92
CA ALA A 382 -28.49 4.29 -36.07
C ALA A 382 -26.98 4.02 -35.94
N ILE A 383 -26.59 3.03 -35.13
CA ILE A 383 -25.20 2.54 -35.05
C ILE A 383 -24.81 1.76 -36.32
N ILE A 384 -25.78 1.18 -37.04
CA ILE A 384 -25.55 0.29 -38.19
C ILE A 384 -25.48 1.03 -39.54
N THR A 385 -26.11 2.19 -39.72
CA THR A 385 -26.27 2.74 -41.08
C THR A 385 -25.18 3.66 -41.64
N ASN A 386 -24.18 4.12 -40.89
CA ASN A 386 -23.20 5.08 -41.44
C ASN A 386 -21.71 4.77 -41.26
N THR A 387 -21.35 3.49 -41.41
CA THR A 387 -20.00 3.12 -41.86
C THR A 387 -20.06 1.88 -42.76
N PHE A 388 -20.30 2.13 -44.06
CA PHE A 388 -20.08 1.28 -45.23
C PHE A 388 -20.65 -0.18 -45.26
N LYS A 389 -21.75 -0.34 -46.02
CA LYS A 389 -22.24 -1.53 -46.79
C LYS A 389 -21.88 -2.96 -46.31
N VAL A 390 -22.92 -3.64 -45.76
CA VAL A 390 -23.33 -5.08 -45.70
C VAL A 390 -22.54 -6.09 -46.58
N PRO A 391 -22.40 -7.42 -46.26
CA PRO A 391 -23.12 -8.23 -45.25
C PRO A 391 -22.30 -9.31 -44.49
N ASP A 392 -22.39 -9.33 -43.17
CA ASP A 392 -22.48 -10.59 -42.40
C ASP A 392 -22.99 -10.25 -40.99
N GLN A 393 -24.02 -10.96 -40.55
CA GLN A 393 -24.56 -10.86 -39.20
C GLN A 393 -23.46 -11.26 -38.18
N HIS A 394 -23.50 -10.73 -36.96
CA HIS A 394 -22.54 -10.93 -35.83
C HIS A 394 -21.49 -9.83 -35.61
N TYR A 395 -21.91 -8.63 -35.19
CA TYR A 395 -20.99 -7.52 -34.87
C TYR A 395 -20.65 -7.32 -33.37
N PHE A 396 -21.35 -7.97 -32.42
CA PHE A 396 -21.03 -7.88 -30.98
C PHE A 396 -20.50 -9.22 -30.43
N ARG A 397 -19.29 -9.61 -30.84
CA ARG A 397 -18.67 -10.86 -30.33
C ARG A 397 -17.88 -10.73 -29.02
N HIS A 398 -17.60 -9.50 -28.54
CA HIS A 398 -16.69 -9.28 -27.40
C HIS A 398 -17.18 -8.21 -26.42
N VAL A 399 -18.36 -8.42 -25.82
CA VAL A 399 -18.86 -7.60 -24.71
C VAL A 399 -18.53 -8.33 -23.41
N THR A 400 -17.66 -7.74 -22.58
CA THR A 400 -17.17 -8.37 -21.33
C THR A 400 -17.87 -7.86 -20.07
N CYS A 401 -18.57 -6.73 -20.13
CA CYS A 401 -19.25 -6.12 -18.99
C CYS A 401 -20.60 -5.50 -19.42
N LEU A 402 -21.67 -5.73 -18.65
CA LEU A 402 -22.96 -5.05 -18.79
C LEU A 402 -23.36 -4.36 -17.49
N ALA A 403 -23.92 -3.16 -17.56
CA ALA A 403 -24.49 -2.46 -16.40
C ALA A 403 -25.94 -2.03 -16.69
N PHE A 404 -26.84 -2.29 -15.76
CA PHE A 404 -28.26 -1.91 -15.79
C PHE A 404 -28.53 -0.84 -14.73
N ASP A 405 -29.16 0.26 -15.08
CA ASP A 405 -29.63 1.28 -14.13
C ASP A 405 -31.16 1.20 -14.07
N VAL A 406 -31.71 0.79 -12.93
CA VAL A 406 -33.13 0.40 -12.80
C VAL A 406 -33.87 1.43 -11.97
N ASP A 407 -34.55 2.35 -12.64
CA ASP A 407 -35.27 3.44 -12.00
C ASP A 407 -36.80 3.22 -12.12
N ALA A 408 -37.41 2.79 -11.02
CA ALA A 408 -38.82 2.91 -10.61
C ALA A 408 -39.99 2.57 -11.59
N ASN A 409 -39.86 1.60 -12.53
CA ASN A 409 -41.02 1.11 -13.29
C ASN A 409 -41.19 -0.43 -13.19
N PRO A 410 -42.28 -0.96 -12.58
CA PRO A 410 -42.42 -2.38 -12.24
C PRO A 410 -42.77 -3.32 -13.42
N GLU A 411 -42.85 -2.82 -14.66
CA GLU A 411 -43.24 -3.62 -15.84
C GLU A 411 -42.08 -3.93 -16.81
N TRP A 412 -40.86 -3.47 -16.53
CA TRP A 412 -39.67 -3.80 -17.35
C TRP A 412 -38.56 -4.36 -16.46
N TRP A 413 -38.37 -5.67 -16.51
CA TRP A 413 -37.41 -6.39 -15.68
C TRP A 413 -36.15 -6.74 -16.49
N PRO A 414 -34.93 -6.77 -15.90
CA PRO A 414 -33.67 -7.04 -16.62
C PRO A 414 -33.67 -8.35 -17.43
N VAL A 415 -34.49 -9.33 -17.02
CA VAL A 415 -34.62 -10.64 -17.65
C VAL A 415 -35.16 -10.55 -19.08
N ASP A 416 -36.15 -9.69 -19.34
CA ASP A 416 -36.74 -9.53 -20.68
C ASP A 416 -35.77 -8.81 -21.64
N ALA A 417 -35.06 -7.80 -21.13
CA ALA A 417 -34.02 -7.09 -21.89
C ALA A 417 -32.86 -8.02 -22.29
N LEU A 418 -32.47 -8.94 -21.40
CA LEU A 418 -31.40 -9.90 -21.68
C LEU A 418 -31.78 -10.97 -22.69
N GLN A 419 -33.05 -11.39 -22.70
CA GLN A 419 -33.53 -12.35 -23.69
C GLN A 419 -33.49 -11.76 -25.10
N GLU A 420 -33.78 -10.46 -25.23
CA GLU A 420 -33.65 -9.71 -26.48
C GLU A 420 -32.17 -9.49 -26.85
N ILE A 421 -31.33 -9.05 -25.90
CA ILE A 421 -29.88 -8.83 -26.09
C ILE A 421 -29.13 -10.13 -26.45
N SER A 422 -29.57 -11.28 -25.93
CA SER A 422 -28.96 -12.61 -26.19
C SER A 422 -29.02 -13.05 -27.66
N THR A 423 -29.88 -12.42 -28.46
CA THR A 423 -29.97 -12.69 -29.90
C THR A 423 -28.92 -11.91 -30.72
N TRP A 424 -28.22 -10.94 -30.11
CA TRP A 424 -27.28 -10.03 -30.76
C TRP A 424 -25.86 -10.07 -30.17
N ILE A 425 -25.70 -10.49 -28.91
CA ILE A 425 -24.42 -10.56 -28.16
C ILE A 425 -24.20 -12.00 -27.67
N ASP A 426 -22.97 -12.51 -27.77
CA ASP A 426 -22.59 -13.79 -27.18
C ASP A 426 -22.47 -13.68 -25.65
N LEU A 427 -23.53 -14.06 -24.93
CA LEU A 427 -23.58 -14.04 -23.46
C LEU A 427 -22.52 -14.94 -22.80
N SER A 428 -21.92 -15.87 -23.54
CA SER A 428 -20.83 -16.70 -23.00
C SER A 428 -19.50 -15.95 -22.84
N GLN A 429 -19.37 -14.73 -23.39
CA GLN A 429 -18.16 -13.89 -23.29
C GLN A 429 -18.24 -12.85 -22.15
N LEU A 430 -19.39 -12.74 -21.49
CA LEU A 430 -19.62 -11.79 -20.40
C LEU A 430 -18.87 -12.24 -19.14
N HIS A 431 -18.09 -11.32 -18.56
CA HIS A 431 -17.33 -11.53 -17.33
C HIS A 431 -17.89 -10.75 -16.15
N GLU A 432 -18.62 -9.67 -16.38
CA GLU A 432 -19.17 -8.82 -15.33
C GLU A 432 -20.60 -8.34 -15.64
N ILE A 433 -21.47 -8.34 -14.62
CA ILE A 433 -22.81 -7.74 -14.69
C ILE A 433 -23.02 -6.84 -13.47
N TRP A 434 -23.49 -5.62 -13.70
CA TRP A 434 -23.77 -4.63 -12.66
C TRP A 434 -25.24 -4.19 -12.70
N ILE A 435 -25.90 -4.11 -11.55
CA ILE A 435 -27.23 -3.52 -11.39
C ILE A 435 -27.13 -2.34 -10.43
N LEU A 436 -27.48 -1.16 -10.92
CA LEU A 436 -27.50 0.10 -10.21
C LEU A 436 -28.96 0.37 -9.81
N GLU A 437 -29.24 0.44 -8.51
CA GLU A 437 -30.60 0.59 -7.96
C GLU A 437 -30.75 1.92 -7.23
N THR A 438 -31.87 2.59 -7.48
CA THR A 438 -32.29 3.87 -6.86
C THR A 438 -33.56 3.74 -5.99
N SER A 439 -34.23 2.57 -5.99
CA SER A 439 -35.54 2.35 -5.36
C SER A 439 -35.60 1.01 -4.57
N PRO A 440 -36.38 0.90 -3.46
CA PRO A 440 -36.30 -0.22 -2.52
C PRO A 440 -37.12 -1.46 -2.95
N TYR A 441 -37.10 -1.85 -4.23
CA TYR A 441 -37.74 -3.09 -4.65
C TYR A 441 -36.77 -4.28 -4.53
N GLU A 442 -37.25 -5.41 -4.01
CA GLU A 442 -36.42 -6.60 -3.82
C GLU A 442 -36.21 -7.38 -5.13
N LEU A 443 -34.98 -7.37 -5.65
CA LEU A 443 -34.54 -8.29 -6.70
C LEU A 443 -34.80 -9.75 -6.28
N GLN A 444 -35.62 -10.53 -7.00
CA GLN A 444 -35.96 -11.91 -6.62
C GLN A 444 -34.79 -12.86 -6.97
N PHE A 445 -34.55 -13.87 -6.12
CA PHE A 445 -33.40 -14.77 -6.26
C PHE A 445 -33.48 -15.67 -7.51
N ASP A 446 -34.68 -15.97 -7.98
CA ASP A 446 -34.90 -16.80 -9.16
C ASP A 446 -34.51 -16.06 -10.46
N ASP A 447 -34.56 -14.72 -10.48
CA ASP A 447 -34.16 -13.91 -11.63
C ASP A 447 -32.64 -13.87 -11.78
N ILE A 448 -31.91 -13.71 -10.66
CA ILE A 448 -30.42 -13.76 -10.65
C ILE A 448 -29.94 -15.13 -11.10
N LYS A 449 -30.63 -16.20 -10.68
CA LYS A 449 -30.32 -17.57 -11.13
C LYS A 449 -30.54 -17.73 -12.64
N PHE A 450 -31.63 -17.19 -13.18
CA PHE A 450 -31.89 -17.23 -14.62
C PHE A 450 -30.81 -16.46 -15.39
N LEU A 451 -30.45 -15.26 -14.93
CA LEU A 451 -29.37 -14.41 -15.45
C LEU A 451 -28.01 -15.13 -15.54
N LEU A 452 -27.56 -15.72 -14.43
CA LEU A 452 -26.27 -16.41 -14.36
C LEU A 452 -26.27 -17.74 -15.13
N ALA A 453 -27.44 -18.36 -15.32
CA ALA A 453 -27.57 -19.57 -16.13
C ALA A 453 -27.37 -19.31 -17.63
N GLN A 454 -27.66 -18.10 -18.11
CA GLN A 454 -27.49 -17.70 -19.52
C GLN A 454 -26.09 -17.13 -19.83
N ALA A 455 -25.33 -16.70 -18.82
CA ALA A 455 -24.00 -16.08 -18.97
C ALA A 455 -22.94 -16.77 -18.06
N PRO A 456 -22.48 -17.98 -18.42
CA PRO A 456 -21.71 -18.87 -17.53
C PRO A 456 -20.28 -18.39 -17.21
N GLN A 457 -19.74 -17.40 -17.94
CA GLN A 457 -18.40 -16.85 -17.71
C GLN A 457 -18.39 -15.59 -16.83
N VAL A 458 -19.54 -15.16 -16.32
CA VAL A 458 -19.66 -14.00 -15.43
C VAL A 458 -19.04 -14.34 -14.07
N ARG A 459 -17.96 -13.64 -13.73
CA ARG A 459 -17.19 -13.83 -12.49
C ARG A 459 -17.55 -12.78 -11.42
N THR A 460 -18.10 -11.65 -11.85
CA THR A 460 -18.42 -10.52 -10.97
C THR A 460 -19.86 -10.08 -11.19
N PHE A 461 -20.67 -10.09 -10.13
CA PHE A 461 -22.03 -9.56 -10.15
C PHE A 461 -22.15 -8.47 -9.07
N GLY A 462 -22.33 -7.22 -9.49
CA GLY A 462 -22.35 -6.08 -8.60
C GLY A 462 -23.73 -5.46 -8.45
N LEU A 463 -24.11 -5.15 -7.22
CA LEU A 463 -25.31 -4.37 -6.89
C LEU A 463 -24.85 -3.07 -6.24
N ALA A 464 -25.27 -1.93 -6.76
CA ALA A 464 -24.82 -0.63 -6.28
C ALA A 464 -26.03 0.27 -5.97
N TYR A 465 -26.10 0.75 -4.72
CA TYR A 465 -27.19 1.57 -4.19
C TYR A 465 -26.70 2.98 -3.88
N ASN A 466 -27.31 4.00 -4.50
CA ASN A 466 -27.08 5.43 -4.22
C ASN A 466 -25.61 5.86 -4.01
N GLY A 467 -24.73 5.55 -4.97
CA GLY A 467 -23.40 6.17 -5.07
C GLY A 467 -22.39 5.84 -3.96
N LEU A 468 -22.69 4.89 -3.07
CA LEU A 468 -21.72 4.27 -2.16
C LEU A 468 -21.54 2.80 -2.56
N PRO A 469 -20.29 2.28 -2.64
CA PRO A 469 -20.07 0.88 -2.95
C PRO A 469 -20.57 0.04 -1.77
N SER A 470 -21.78 -0.50 -1.91
CA SER A 470 -22.41 -1.34 -0.90
C SER A 470 -22.53 -2.76 -1.44
N ARG A 471 -21.48 -3.54 -1.17
CA ARG A 471 -21.30 -4.99 -1.42
C ARG A 471 -21.07 -5.40 -2.89
N ILE A 472 -19.80 -5.72 -3.18
CA ILE A 472 -19.40 -6.53 -4.33
C ILE A 472 -19.63 -8.00 -3.96
N ILE A 473 -20.41 -8.74 -4.76
CA ILE A 473 -20.49 -10.20 -4.64
C ILE A 473 -19.57 -10.79 -5.72
N HIS A 474 -18.39 -11.26 -5.31
CA HIS A 474 -17.57 -12.11 -6.18
C HIS A 474 -18.23 -13.50 -6.26
N ILE A 475 -18.75 -13.86 -7.44
CA ILE A 475 -19.25 -15.21 -7.70
C ILE A 475 -18.05 -16.03 -8.16
N GLY A 476 -17.20 -16.40 -7.22
CA GLY A 476 -15.86 -16.91 -7.53
C GLY A 476 -15.33 -17.98 -6.59
N SER A 477 -16.17 -18.91 -6.09
CA SER A 477 -15.72 -20.22 -5.58
C SER A 477 -16.82 -21.29 -5.40
N VAL A 478 -17.97 -21.21 -6.09
CA VAL A 478 -19.06 -22.19 -5.94
C VAL A 478 -19.30 -22.98 -7.24
N VAL A 479 -18.25 -23.63 -7.75
CA VAL A 479 -18.39 -24.68 -8.77
C VAL A 479 -17.50 -25.87 -8.40
N SER A 480 -17.77 -26.47 -7.25
CA SER A 480 -17.66 -27.93 -7.09
C SER A 480 -18.47 -28.36 -5.86
N GLY A 481 -19.62 -29.00 -6.10
CA GLY A 481 -20.44 -29.62 -5.06
C GLY A 481 -21.82 -28.98 -4.88
N ARG A 482 -22.83 -29.63 -5.46
CA ARG A 482 -24.29 -29.57 -5.15
C ARG A 482 -24.79 -28.27 -4.51
N ILE A 483 -25.39 -27.41 -5.35
CA ILE A 483 -26.26 -26.32 -4.93
C ILE A 483 -27.63 -26.92 -4.59
N ASP A 484 -27.73 -27.56 -3.43
CA ASP A 484 -29.00 -27.79 -2.76
C ASP A 484 -28.87 -27.17 -1.37
N HIS A 485 -29.74 -26.20 -1.07
CA HIS A 485 -29.87 -25.48 0.20
C HIS A 485 -28.96 -24.26 0.43
N LEU A 486 -29.27 -23.16 -0.26
CA LEU A 486 -29.05 -21.81 0.25
C LEU A 486 -30.28 -20.95 -0.07
N LYS A 487 -31.21 -20.85 0.89
CA LYS A 487 -32.29 -19.86 0.92
C LYS A 487 -31.85 -18.68 1.80
N ILE A 488 -31.22 -17.68 1.20
CA ILE A 488 -30.90 -16.41 1.87
C ILE A 488 -32.08 -15.46 1.65
N ARG A 489 -33.11 -15.59 2.50
CA ARG A 489 -34.14 -14.56 2.79
C ARG A 489 -35.04 -14.98 3.95
N ASP A 490 -35.24 -16.28 4.16
CA ASP A 490 -35.98 -16.80 5.32
C ASP A 490 -35.12 -16.93 6.60
N ALA A 491 -33.79 -17.01 6.47
CA ALA A 491 -32.90 -17.28 7.61
C ALA A 491 -32.89 -16.15 8.64
N ASP A 492 -33.03 -14.88 8.25
CA ASP A 492 -32.95 -13.76 9.19
C ASP A 492 -34.26 -13.54 9.95
N ILE A 493 -35.41 -13.74 9.30
CA ILE A 493 -36.74 -13.68 9.95
C ILE A 493 -37.02 -14.96 10.76
N LEU A 494 -36.58 -16.13 10.28
CA LEU A 494 -36.66 -17.38 11.02
C LEU A 494 -35.67 -17.41 12.19
N CYS A 495 -34.46 -16.86 12.07
CA CYS A 495 -33.53 -16.74 13.19
C CYS A 495 -34.10 -15.80 14.26
N VAL A 496 -34.72 -14.68 13.89
CA VAL A 496 -35.40 -13.78 14.83
C VAL A 496 -36.63 -14.44 15.46
N LYS A 497 -37.52 -15.10 14.70
CA LYS A 497 -38.69 -15.82 15.26
C LYS A 497 -38.29 -17.01 16.13
N THR A 498 -37.29 -17.79 15.72
CA THR A 498 -36.82 -18.98 16.45
C THR A 498 -36.06 -18.58 17.71
N THR A 499 -35.27 -17.49 17.66
CA THR A 499 -34.60 -16.94 18.86
C THR A 499 -35.63 -16.35 19.84
N LEU A 500 -36.68 -15.68 19.35
CA LEU A 500 -37.75 -15.14 20.19
C LEU A 500 -38.71 -16.22 20.74
N GLU A 501 -38.97 -17.30 20.02
CA GLU A 501 -39.71 -18.47 20.54
C GLU A 501 -38.88 -19.30 21.53
N TYR A 502 -37.57 -19.43 21.30
CA TYR A 502 -36.65 -20.09 22.23
C TYR A 502 -36.57 -19.34 23.58
N ILE A 503 -36.58 -18.00 23.55
CA ILE A 503 -36.62 -17.15 24.76
C ILE A 503 -37.96 -17.28 25.52
N LYS A 504 -39.06 -17.64 24.83
CA LYS A 504 -40.39 -17.80 25.41
C LYS A 504 -40.54 -19.04 26.30
N HIS A 505 -39.66 -20.04 26.15
CA HIS A 505 -39.77 -21.35 26.80
C HIS A 505 -38.63 -21.70 27.77
N VAL A 506 -37.62 -20.83 27.93
CA VAL A 506 -36.48 -21.10 28.81
C VAL A 506 -36.67 -20.40 30.15
N SER A 507 -37.02 -21.17 31.18
CA SER A 507 -37.32 -20.68 32.54
C SER A 507 -36.08 -20.22 33.34
N THR A 508 -34.87 -20.36 32.79
CA THR A 508 -33.60 -19.95 33.44
C THR A 508 -32.55 -19.58 32.39
N ILE A 509 -32.18 -18.30 32.31
CA ILE A 509 -31.19 -17.76 31.36
C ILE A 509 -29.88 -17.45 32.11
N THR A 510 -28.73 -17.76 31.51
CA THR A 510 -27.38 -17.49 32.07
C THR A 510 -26.85 -16.11 31.68
N PHE A 511 -25.90 -15.56 32.46
CA PHE A 511 -25.38 -14.18 32.32
C PHE A 511 -24.76 -13.87 30.94
N GLN A 512 -24.15 -14.86 30.27
CA GLN A 512 -23.58 -14.71 28.93
C GLN A 512 -24.65 -14.53 27.85
N GLN A 513 -25.74 -15.29 27.94
CA GLN A 513 -26.89 -15.17 27.03
C GLN A 513 -27.61 -13.82 27.18
N LEU A 514 -27.46 -13.17 28.33
CA LEU A 514 -27.98 -11.84 28.62
C LEU A 514 -27.24 -10.73 27.86
N ILE A 515 -25.91 -10.85 27.78
CA ILE A 515 -25.02 -9.88 27.11
C ILE A 515 -25.18 -10.03 25.59
N ASP A 516 -25.18 -11.25 25.09
CA ASP A 516 -25.30 -11.53 23.66
C ASP A 516 -26.67 -11.07 23.11
N GLY A 517 -27.75 -11.30 23.87
CA GLY A 517 -29.09 -10.82 23.51
C GLY A 517 -29.22 -9.29 23.49
N SER A 518 -28.55 -8.58 24.40
CA SER A 518 -28.61 -7.11 24.48
C SER A 518 -27.86 -6.42 23.33
N THR A 519 -26.78 -7.04 22.86
CA THR A 519 -25.94 -6.52 21.77
C THR A 519 -26.63 -6.70 20.42
N VAL A 520 -27.24 -7.88 20.21
CA VAL A 520 -28.07 -8.17 19.03
C VAL A 520 -29.31 -7.29 18.98
N LEU A 521 -29.97 -7.02 20.12
CA LEU A 521 -31.09 -6.08 20.16
C LEU A 521 -30.68 -4.64 19.80
N ALA A 522 -29.51 -4.19 20.26
CA ALA A 522 -29.01 -2.85 19.98
C ALA A 522 -28.66 -2.66 18.50
N ASP A 523 -28.10 -3.68 17.85
CA ASP A 523 -27.79 -3.66 16.43
C ASP A 523 -29.05 -3.76 15.57
N ILE A 524 -30.05 -4.56 15.97
CA ILE A 524 -31.36 -4.64 15.31
C ILE A 524 -32.13 -3.32 15.47
N ILE A 525 -32.14 -2.72 16.66
CA ILE A 525 -32.76 -1.41 16.91
C ILE A 525 -32.02 -0.34 16.09
N GLY A 526 -30.70 -0.37 16.05
CA GLY A 526 -29.89 0.54 15.23
C GLY A 526 -30.14 0.38 13.73
N TYR A 527 -30.39 -0.83 13.25
CA TYR A 527 -30.71 -1.12 11.86
C TYR A 527 -32.15 -0.69 11.50
N LEU A 528 -33.14 -1.01 12.33
CA LEU A 528 -34.56 -0.68 12.12
C LEU A 528 -34.85 0.83 12.28
N THR A 529 -34.15 1.52 13.18
CA THR A 529 -34.26 2.98 13.33
C THR A 529 -33.67 3.73 12.13
N ARG A 530 -32.69 3.13 11.43
CA ARG A 530 -32.10 3.67 10.18
C ARG A 530 -33.00 3.48 8.94
N GLN A 531 -33.96 2.55 8.98
CA GLN A 531 -34.87 2.22 7.86
C GLN A 531 -36.22 2.95 7.90
N ASN A 532 -36.50 3.76 8.93
CA ASN A 532 -37.72 4.56 9.10
C ASN A 532 -39.06 3.78 8.93
N ILE A 533 -39.05 2.47 9.17
CA ILE A 533 -40.26 1.63 9.26
C ILE A 533 -40.98 2.01 10.55
N LYS A 534 -42.32 2.18 10.51
CA LYS A 534 -43.17 2.63 11.63
C LYS A 534 -42.89 1.86 12.94
N PHE A 535 -41.98 2.42 13.72
CA PHE A 535 -41.34 1.84 14.91
C PHE A 535 -42.28 1.68 16.11
N ASN A 536 -43.44 2.36 16.10
CA ASN A 536 -44.33 2.45 17.25
C ASN A 536 -45.10 1.18 17.59
N LYS A 537 -45.28 0.25 16.64
CA LYS A 537 -46.08 -0.97 16.89
C LYS A 537 -45.26 -2.11 17.51
N ILE A 538 -43.97 -2.19 17.19
CA ILE A 538 -43.05 -3.21 17.74
C ILE A 538 -42.56 -2.80 19.14
N LEU A 539 -42.31 -1.51 19.39
CA LEU A 539 -41.91 -1.04 20.72
C LEU A 539 -42.99 -1.26 21.79
N GLN A 540 -44.27 -1.10 21.46
CA GLN A 540 -45.37 -1.31 22.40
C GLN A 540 -45.52 -2.78 22.85
N ASP A 541 -45.16 -3.74 22.00
CA ASP A 541 -45.29 -5.16 22.31
C ASP A 541 -44.11 -5.70 23.16
N TYR A 542 -42.97 -4.98 23.23
CA TYR A 542 -41.73 -5.42 23.91
C TYR A 542 -41.23 -4.49 25.04
N GLU A 543 -41.94 -3.41 25.32
CA GLU A 543 -41.68 -2.47 26.43
C GLU A 543 -41.59 -3.16 27.82
N PRO A 544 -42.38 -4.19 28.14
CA PRO A 544 -42.29 -4.88 29.44
C PRO A 544 -40.97 -5.64 29.64
N GLN A 545 -40.44 -6.32 28.61
CA GLN A 545 -39.19 -7.08 28.71
C GLN A 545 -37.96 -6.15 28.78
N LEU A 546 -37.98 -5.04 28.02
CA LEU A 546 -36.93 -4.02 28.09
C LEU A 546 -36.85 -3.37 29.47
N ASN A 547 -37.99 -3.16 30.13
CA ASN A 547 -38.03 -2.65 31.50
C ASN A 547 -37.50 -3.68 32.51
N PHE A 548 -37.79 -4.97 32.34
CA PHE A 548 -37.22 -6.04 33.18
C PHE A 548 -35.69 -6.12 33.07
N PHE A 549 -35.13 -6.01 31.86
CA PHE A 549 -33.67 -5.99 31.66
C PHE A 549 -33.00 -4.74 32.25
N ARG A 550 -33.63 -3.57 32.10
CA ARG A 550 -33.15 -2.33 32.73
C ARG A 550 -33.14 -2.45 34.25
N GLU A 551 -34.15 -3.08 34.84
CA GLU A 551 -34.24 -3.27 36.28
C GLU A 551 -33.18 -4.27 36.81
N LYS A 552 -32.96 -5.39 36.12
CA LYS A 552 -31.90 -6.35 36.49
C LYS A 552 -30.49 -5.77 36.34
N THR A 553 -30.26 -5.00 35.28
CA THR A 553 -28.98 -4.31 35.06
C THR A 553 -28.75 -3.23 36.12
N ARG A 554 -29.80 -2.50 36.50
CA ARG A 554 -29.76 -1.54 37.61
C ARG A 554 -29.40 -2.23 38.92
N LEU A 555 -30.07 -3.33 39.26
CA LEU A 555 -29.80 -4.08 40.50
C LEU A 555 -28.38 -4.68 40.54
N PHE A 556 -27.87 -5.16 39.40
CA PHE A 556 -26.49 -5.66 39.31
C PHE A 556 -25.45 -4.54 39.47
N ASN A 557 -25.69 -3.39 38.84
CA ASN A 557 -24.83 -2.21 39.00
C ASN A 557 -24.91 -1.64 40.41
N GLU A 558 -26.09 -1.61 41.03
CA GLU A 558 -26.26 -1.22 42.44
C GLU A 558 -25.52 -2.19 43.36
N HIS A 559 -25.59 -3.50 43.13
CA HIS A 559 -24.84 -4.48 43.90
C HIS A 559 -23.32 -4.35 43.75
N LEU A 560 -22.83 -4.04 42.54
CA LEU A 560 -21.40 -3.78 42.30
C LEU A 560 -20.92 -2.48 42.95
N ILE A 561 -21.75 -1.42 42.91
CA ILE A 561 -21.45 -0.13 43.53
C ILE A 561 -21.49 -0.21 45.06
N ASP A 562 -22.40 -1.00 45.63
CA ASP A 562 -22.52 -1.19 47.08
C ASP A 562 -21.45 -2.14 47.63
N SER A 563 -21.00 -3.12 46.83
CA SER A 563 -20.03 -4.13 47.29
C SER A 563 -18.57 -3.75 47.04
N PHE A 564 -18.30 -2.84 46.11
CA PHE A 564 -16.94 -2.46 45.71
C PHE A 564 -16.80 -0.95 45.54
N SER A 565 -15.74 -0.39 46.10
CA SER A 565 -15.42 1.02 45.86
C SER A 565 -15.12 1.26 44.37
N PRO A 566 -15.34 2.50 43.86
CA PRO A 566 -15.03 2.84 42.46
C PRO A 566 -13.59 2.52 42.05
N LEU A 567 -12.64 2.64 42.98
CA LEU A 567 -11.25 2.30 42.74
C LEU A 567 -11.05 0.78 42.59
N GLN A 568 -11.71 -0.03 43.43
CA GLN A 568 -11.66 -1.49 43.31
C GLN A 568 -12.26 -1.98 41.99
N LEU A 569 -13.38 -1.40 41.53
CA LEU A 569 -13.98 -1.76 40.23
C LEU A 569 -13.06 -1.41 39.06
N ILE A 570 -12.44 -0.22 39.07
CA ILE A 570 -11.46 0.18 38.04
C ILE A 570 -10.25 -0.77 38.06
N THR A 571 -9.73 -1.07 39.25
CA THR A 571 -8.57 -1.95 39.41
C THR A 571 -8.90 -3.37 38.95
N ILE A 572 -10.04 -3.93 39.34
CA ILE A 572 -10.47 -5.28 38.93
C ILE A 572 -10.66 -5.33 37.42
N THR A 573 -11.36 -4.35 36.83
CA THR A 573 -11.61 -4.31 35.38
C THR A 573 -10.30 -4.18 34.59
N PHE A 574 -9.38 -3.32 35.03
CA PHE A 574 -8.07 -3.18 34.41
C PHE A 574 -7.24 -4.46 34.53
N LEU A 575 -7.20 -5.10 35.71
CA LEU A 575 -6.48 -6.36 35.90
C LEU A 575 -7.05 -7.48 35.03
N VAL A 576 -8.37 -7.67 35.05
CA VAL A 576 -9.03 -8.73 34.28
C VAL A 576 -8.82 -8.51 32.78
N THR A 577 -8.99 -7.28 32.28
CA THR A 577 -8.76 -6.96 30.86
C THR A 577 -7.30 -7.19 30.46
N THR A 578 -6.35 -6.75 31.29
CA THR A 578 -4.92 -6.94 31.02
C THR A 578 -4.54 -8.42 31.06
N ILE A 579 -5.08 -9.20 32.02
CA ILE A 579 -4.86 -10.64 32.12
C ILE A 579 -5.47 -11.35 30.91
N CYS A 580 -6.69 -11.00 30.50
CA CYS A 580 -7.36 -11.59 29.33
C CYS A 580 -6.63 -11.28 28.02
N LEU A 581 -6.17 -10.03 27.83
CA LEU A 581 -5.37 -9.65 26.65
C LEU A 581 -4.01 -10.37 26.65
N SER A 582 -3.34 -10.42 27.80
CA SER A 582 -2.05 -11.12 27.94
C SER A 582 -2.23 -12.63 27.70
N ALA A 583 -3.31 -13.23 28.20
CA ALA A 583 -3.65 -14.62 27.98
C ALA A 583 -4.01 -14.88 26.52
N TYR A 584 -4.76 -13.99 25.87
CA TYR A 584 -5.11 -14.10 24.46
C TYR A 584 -3.87 -14.05 23.57
N GLN A 585 -2.97 -13.08 23.80
CA GLN A 585 -1.69 -13.00 23.08
C GLN A 585 -0.82 -14.24 23.31
N PHE A 586 -0.73 -14.72 24.56
CA PHE A 586 0.03 -15.91 24.91
C PHE A 586 -0.53 -17.19 24.26
N LEU A 587 -1.86 -17.33 24.17
CA LEU A 587 -2.53 -18.50 23.64
C LEU A 587 -2.64 -18.49 22.11
N PHE A 588 -2.88 -17.34 21.48
CA PHE A 588 -3.32 -17.29 20.08
C PHE A 588 -2.38 -16.54 19.11
N GLU A 589 -1.40 -15.75 19.56
CA GLU A 589 -0.53 -14.98 18.64
C GLU A 589 0.85 -15.62 18.33
N HIS A 590 1.22 -16.69 19.03
CA HIS A 590 2.50 -17.41 18.81
C HIS A 590 2.33 -18.68 17.97
N ASP A 591 3.36 -19.04 17.21
CA ASP A 591 3.39 -20.22 16.32
C ASP A 591 4.00 -21.47 16.99
N GLU A 592 4.47 -21.38 18.24
CA GLU A 592 5.10 -22.49 18.98
C GLU A 592 4.09 -23.33 19.76
N ASP A 593 4.42 -24.57 20.14
CA ASP A 593 3.55 -25.40 20.99
C ASP A 593 3.36 -24.80 22.40
N LEU A 594 2.20 -24.99 23.02
CA LEU A 594 1.86 -24.42 24.34
C LEU A 594 2.88 -24.83 25.41
N PHE A 595 3.39 -26.07 25.35
CA PHE A 595 4.41 -26.55 26.28
C PHE A 595 5.76 -25.85 26.08
N ALA A 596 6.13 -25.57 24.83
CA ALA A 596 7.34 -24.81 24.50
C ALA A 596 7.23 -23.37 25.00
N ARG A 597 6.08 -22.72 24.82
CA ARG A 597 5.80 -21.36 25.34
C ARG A 597 5.89 -21.30 26.85
N ILE A 598 5.20 -22.21 27.56
CA ILE A 598 5.26 -22.28 29.03
C ILE A 598 6.71 -22.47 29.49
N ARG A 599 7.45 -23.39 28.87
CA ARG A 599 8.86 -23.63 29.18
C ARG A 599 9.72 -22.39 28.93
N GLN A 600 9.51 -21.68 27.82
CA GLN A 600 10.26 -20.48 27.48
C GLN A 600 9.92 -19.31 28.42
N THR A 601 8.65 -19.11 28.76
CA THR A 601 8.21 -18.07 29.70
C THR A 601 8.70 -18.35 31.12
N LEU A 602 8.61 -19.60 31.60
CA LEU A 602 9.18 -20.00 32.88
C LEU A 602 10.70 -19.76 32.89
N PHE A 603 11.41 -20.21 31.86
CA PHE A 603 12.85 -20.00 31.75
C PHE A 603 13.24 -18.51 31.67
N THR A 604 12.47 -17.70 30.94
CA THR A 604 12.68 -16.24 30.84
C THR A 604 12.40 -15.54 32.18
N THR A 605 11.44 -16.04 32.95
CA THR A 605 11.13 -15.53 34.28
C THR A 605 12.23 -15.93 35.27
N ASP A 606 12.72 -17.17 35.19
CA ASP A 606 13.84 -17.66 35.99
C ASP A 606 15.12 -16.86 35.72
N ARG A 607 15.36 -16.44 34.46
CA ARG A 607 16.49 -15.56 34.10
C ARG A 607 16.46 -14.21 34.82
N ARG A 608 15.28 -13.70 35.19
CA ARG A 608 15.15 -12.42 35.92
C ARG A 608 15.49 -12.56 37.41
N LEU A 609 15.61 -13.78 37.93
CA LEU A 609 16.01 -14.00 39.31
C LEU A 609 17.46 -13.52 39.52
N PRO A 610 17.75 -12.71 40.55
CA PRO A 610 19.07 -12.10 40.74
C PRO A 610 20.23 -13.10 40.75
N PHE A 611 20.04 -14.30 41.32
CA PHE A 611 21.08 -15.34 41.36
C PHE A 611 21.34 -15.98 39.99
N VAL A 612 20.32 -16.13 39.15
CA VAL A 612 20.46 -16.63 37.77
C VAL A 612 21.13 -15.58 36.91
N GLN A 613 20.71 -14.31 37.03
CA GLN A 613 21.34 -13.21 36.32
C GLN A 613 22.82 -13.06 36.69
N ARG A 614 23.17 -13.24 37.97
CA ARG A 614 24.57 -13.28 38.42
C ARG A 614 25.36 -14.40 37.73
N LYS A 615 24.85 -15.63 37.72
CA LYS A 615 25.51 -16.75 37.01
C LYS A 615 25.62 -16.52 35.50
N ILE A 616 24.61 -15.93 34.88
CA ILE A 616 24.65 -15.56 33.45
C ILE A 616 25.72 -14.51 33.20
N ASN A 617 25.83 -13.49 34.06
CA ASN A 617 26.85 -12.45 33.94
C ASN A 617 28.26 -13.02 34.15
N GLU A 618 28.45 -13.89 35.15
CA GLU A 618 29.71 -14.61 35.38
C GLU A 618 30.10 -15.45 34.15
N ALA A 619 29.15 -16.19 33.57
CA ALA A 619 29.39 -16.97 32.35
C ALA A 619 29.69 -16.09 31.13
N ARG A 620 29.01 -14.93 31.00
CA ARG A 620 29.28 -13.94 29.94
C ARG A 620 30.68 -13.36 30.06
N ALA A 621 31.09 -12.96 31.26
CA ALA A 621 32.43 -12.43 31.53
C ALA A 621 33.51 -13.48 31.24
N ALA A 622 33.30 -14.74 31.67
CA ALA A 622 34.22 -15.83 31.37
C ALA A 622 34.32 -16.13 29.87
N THR A 623 33.18 -16.10 29.15
CA THR A 623 33.15 -16.29 27.69
C THR A 623 33.90 -15.16 26.98
N LEU A 624 33.61 -13.91 27.34
CA LEU A 624 34.27 -12.74 26.77
C LEU A 624 35.77 -12.79 27.00
N LYS A 625 36.21 -13.13 28.22
CA LYS A 625 37.62 -13.32 28.54
C LYS A 625 38.26 -14.39 27.65
N SER A 626 37.66 -15.57 27.54
CA SER A 626 38.19 -16.64 26.68
C SER A 626 38.31 -16.22 25.21
N VAL A 627 37.34 -15.46 24.69
CA VAL A 627 37.36 -14.95 23.33
C VAL A 627 38.47 -13.91 23.15
N CYS A 628 38.58 -12.95 24.08
CA CYS A 628 39.66 -11.96 24.05
C CYS A 628 41.03 -12.61 24.17
N ASP A 629 41.19 -13.66 24.98
CA ASP A 629 42.43 -14.43 25.10
C ASP A 629 42.82 -15.08 23.76
N ASP A 630 41.86 -15.69 23.07
CA ASP A 630 42.11 -16.33 21.77
C ASP A 630 42.38 -15.30 20.65
N MET A 631 41.73 -14.14 20.71
CA MET A 631 42.03 -13.01 19.84
C MET A 631 43.42 -12.44 20.11
N ALA A 632 43.81 -12.27 21.38
CA ALA A 632 45.13 -11.80 21.79
C ALA A 632 46.23 -12.75 21.28
N LYS A 633 46.03 -14.06 21.40
CA LYS A 633 46.91 -15.06 20.79
C LYS A 633 46.97 -14.95 19.27
N SER A 634 45.92 -14.44 18.61
CA SER A 634 45.86 -14.31 17.16
C SER A 634 46.62 -13.14 16.57
N ILE A 635 46.83 -12.10 17.36
CA ILE A 635 47.57 -10.89 16.98
C ILE A 635 48.85 -10.72 17.82
N ALA A 636 49.28 -11.78 18.50
CA ALA A 636 50.37 -11.74 19.48
C ALA A 636 51.62 -11.06 18.90
N GLY A 637 52.07 -9.99 19.56
CA GLY A 637 53.22 -9.19 19.14
C GLY A 637 52.88 -7.95 18.29
N HIS A 638 51.61 -7.71 17.95
CA HIS A 638 51.18 -6.51 17.24
C HIS A 638 50.37 -5.58 18.14
N GLU A 639 50.80 -4.31 18.21
CA GLU A 639 50.08 -3.26 18.92
C GLU A 639 48.99 -2.63 18.03
N PHE A 640 47.83 -2.37 18.63
CA PHE A 640 46.77 -1.63 17.95
C PHE A 640 47.15 -0.16 17.80
N THR A 641 46.86 0.41 16.63
CA THR A 641 46.87 1.86 16.45
C THR A 641 45.56 2.42 16.98
N THR A 642 45.57 2.93 18.20
CA THR A 642 44.38 3.48 18.90
C THR A 642 44.26 5.00 18.76
N VAL A 643 45.32 5.66 18.30
CA VAL A 643 45.38 7.10 18.06
C VAL A 643 45.96 7.38 16.68
N LEU A 644 45.49 8.46 16.04
CA LEU A 644 46.08 8.95 14.80
C LEU A 644 47.50 9.45 15.09
N PRO A 645 48.49 9.17 14.21
CA PRO A 645 49.85 9.65 14.40
C PRO A 645 49.88 11.17 14.24
N GLN A 646 50.68 11.86 15.06
CA GLN A 646 50.81 13.32 15.01
C GLN A 646 51.33 13.83 13.67
N GLN A 647 52.15 13.03 12.99
CA GLN A 647 52.62 13.26 11.62
C GLN A 647 52.23 12.06 10.76
N GLY A 648 51.83 12.32 9.52
CA GLY A 648 51.55 11.26 8.55
C GLY A 648 52.75 10.33 8.36
N LEU A 649 52.50 9.03 8.26
CA LEU A 649 53.54 8.05 7.96
C LEU A 649 54.06 8.27 6.54
N SER A 650 55.36 8.03 6.31
CA SER A 650 55.90 7.99 4.95
C SER A 650 55.30 6.80 4.18
N GLN A 651 55.33 6.87 2.85
CA GLN A 651 54.82 5.80 1.99
C GLN A 651 55.50 4.46 2.30
N GLU A 652 56.82 4.43 2.52
CA GLU A 652 57.56 3.22 2.84
C GLU A 652 57.09 2.61 4.17
N LYS A 653 56.97 3.45 5.21
CA LYS A 653 56.49 2.99 6.52
C LYS A 653 55.04 2.48 6.47
N LEU A 654 54.20 3.11 5.66
CA LEU A 654 52.82 2.68 5.48
C LEU A 654 52.74 1.32 4.78
N ILE A 655 53.49 1.13 3.69
CA ILE A 655 53.54 -0.15 2.96
C ILE A 655 54.09 -1.25 3.88
N GLN A 656 55.18 -0.99 4.60
CA GLN A 656 55.75 -1.94 5.56
C GLN A 656 54.70 -2.37 6.60
N LYS A 657 53.92 -1.43 7.14
CA LYS A 657 52.87 -1.72 8.11
C LYS A 657 51.73 -2.55 7.52
N LEU A 658 51.34 -2.30 6.27
CA LEU A 658 50.35 -3.11 5.56
C LEU A 658 50.84 -4.55 5.33
N GLU A 659 52.13 -4.72 4.99
CA GLU A 659 52.76 -6.04 4.85
C GLU A 659 52.85 -6.78 6.20
N GLU A 660 53.12 -6.07 7.30
CA GLU A 660 53.05 -6.61 8.66
C GLU A 660 51.65 -7.12 9.01
N TYR A 661 50.60 -6.34 8.70
CA TYR A 661 49.22 -6.81 8.88
C TYR A 661 48.90 -8.00 7.99
N ARG A 662 49.44 -8.06 6.78
CA ARG A 662 49.22 -9.20 5.89
C ARG A 662 49.80 -10.50 6.46
N LYS A 663 50.88 -10.44 7.24
CA LYS A 663 51.51 -11.59 7.92
C LYS A 663 50.66 -12.14 9.07
N LEU A 664 49.63 -11.42 9.54
CA LEU A 664 48.68 -11.93 10.54
C LEU A 664 47.76 -13.04 10.00
N GLU A 665 47.71 -13.23 8.68
CA GLU A 665 46.94 -14.30 8.06
C GLU A 665 47.47 -15.68 8.49
N LYS A 666 46.80 -16.32 9.45
CA LYS A 666 47.19 -17.64 9.97
C LYS A 666 47.02 -18.78 8.98
N PHE A 667 46.08 -18.64 8.06
CA PHE A 667 45.69 -19.68 7.12
C PHE A 667 45.70 -19.12 5.71
N SER A 668 46.61 -19.64 4.88
CA SER A 668 46.64 -19.26 3.48
C SER A 668 45.42 -19.83 2.75
N PHE A 669 44.53 -18.94 2.28
CA PHE A 669 43.41 -19.37 1.43
C PHE A 669 43.89 -20.01 0.11
N GLN A 670 45.12 -19.75 -0.31
CA GLN A 670 45.72 -20.35 -1.51
C GLN A 670 45.90 -21.87 -1.38
N SER A 671 45.92 -22.41 -0.16
CA SER A 671 46.05 -23.84 0.12
C SER A 671 44.93 -24.72 -0.42
N GLY A 672 43.77 -24.15 -0.76
CA GLY A 672 42.59 -24.91 -1.20
C GLY A 672 41.88 -25.67 -0.07
N LYS A 673 42.24 -25.43 1.20
CA LYS A 673 41.68 -26.11 2.37
C LYS A 673 40.54 -25.36 3.07
N ILE A 674 40.04 -24.27 2.49
CA ILE A 674 39.03 -23.41 3.10
C ILE A 674 37.72 -23.52 2.32
N SER A 675 36.67 -24.01 2.98
CA SER A 675 35.32 -24.10 2.44
C SER A 675 34.78 -22.72 2.06
N GLY A 676 34.34 -22.56 0.81
CA GLY A 676 33.84 -21.28 0.31
C GLY A 676 34.89 -20.17 0.46
N CYS A 677 34.54 -19.09 1.17
CA CYS A 677 35.36 -17.91 1.46
C CYS A 677 35.90 -17.18 0.20
N VAL A 678 36.88 -17.77 -0.47
CA VAL A 678 37.51 -17.31 -1.71
C VAL A 678 37.04 -18.19 -2.87
N TYR A 679 36.36 -17.57 -3.82
CA TYR A 679 35.67 -18.30 -4.90
C TYR A 679 36.52 -18.50 -6.15
N LYS A 680 37.62 -17.75 -6.26
CA LYS A 680 38.43 -17.69 -7.47
C LYS A 680 39.91 -17.95 -7.20
N LEU A 681 40.57 -18.58 -8.16
CA LEU A 681 42.04 -18.63 -8.20
C LEU A 681 42.58 -17.26 -8.60
N ALA A 682 43.75 -16.90 -8.06
CA ALA A 682 44.47 -15.71 -8.50
C ALA A 682 44.90 -15.90 -9.97
N LYS A 683 44.48 -14.98 -10.84
CA LYS A 683 44.89 -14.93 -12.25
C LYS A 683 45.70 -13.64 -12.45
N PRO A 684 46.98 -13.71 -12.85
CA PRO A 684 47.82 -12.52 -13.04
C PRO A 684 47.15 -11.45 -13.90
N ASP A 685 46.58 -11.85 -15.04
CA ASP A 685 45.89 -10.95 -15.97
C ASP A 685 44.71 -10.23 -15.31
N MET A 686 43.92 -10.92 -14.47
CA MET A 686 42.80 -10.30 -13.75
C MET A 686 43.26 -9.35 -12.66
N THR A 687 44.37 -9.65 -11.99
CA THR A 687 44.97 -8.73 -11.01
C THR A 687 45.44 -7.46 -11.70
N GLU A 688 46.05 -7.57 -12.88
CA GLU A 688 46.45 -6.42 -13.69
C GLU A 688 45.23 -5.59 -14.14
N ILE A 689 44.16 -6.27 -14.58
CA ILE A 689 42.88 -5.61 -14.92
C ILE A 689 42.35 -4.83 -13.72
N TYR A 690 42.32 -5.41 -12.52
CA TYR A 690 41.85 -4.72 -11.32
C TYR A 690 42.70 -3.52 -10.95
N ASN A 691 44.03 -3.60 -11.08
CA ASN A 691 44.90 -2.45 -10.84
C ASN A 691 44.62 -1.31 -11.83
N LYS A 692 44.36 -1.62 -13.11
CA LYS A 692 43.94 -0.62 -14.11
C LYS A 692 42.56 -0.05 -13.81
N VAL A 693 41.61 -0.90 -13.41
CA VAL A 693 40.26 -0.46 -13.00
C VAL A 693 40.34 0.44 -11.77
N PHE A 694 41.24 0.18 -10.81
CA PHE A 694 41.46 1.05 -9.65
C PHE A 694 42.00 2.42 -10.07
N ALA A 695 42.98 2.45 -10.98
CA ALA A 695 43.52 3.70 -11.49
C ALA A 695 42.48 4.56 -12.24
N LEU A 696 41.52 3.93 -12.92
CA LEU A 696 40.46 4.61 -13.67
C LEU A 696 39.27 5.03 -12.79
N PHE A 697 38.86 4.17 -11.86
CA PHE A 697 37.55 4.27 -11.21
C PHE A 697 37.61 4.27 -9.67
N GLY A 698 38.80 4.30 -9.07
CA GLY A 698 39.02 4.22 -7.61
C GLY A 698 38.22 5.25 -6.80
N GLU A 699 38.08 6.46 -7.33
CA GLU A 699 37.43 7.61 -6.67
C GLU A 699 35.97 7.83 -7.12
N THR A 700 35.43 6.95 -7.95
CA THR A 700 34.10 7.16 -8.55
C THR A 700 32.96 6.72 -7.61
N ASN A 701 31.85 7.47 -7.64
CA ASN A 701 30.70 7.23 -6.78
C ASN A 701 29.38 7.29 -7.59
N PRO A 702 28.65 6.18 -7.77
CA PRO A 702 27.45 6.13 -8.60
C PRO A 702 26.25 6.89 -8.00
N LEU A 703 26.38 7.53 -6.84
CA LEU A 703 25.41 8.52 -6.37
C LEU A 703 25.34 9.74 -7.30
N HIS A 704 26.47 10.11 -7.92
CA HIS A 704 26.57 11.25 -8.83
C HIS A 704 26.52 10.77 -10.29
N VAL A 705 25.33 10.34 -10.73
CA VAL A 705 25.12 9.72 -12.05
C VAL A 705 25.40 10.64 -13.24
N ASP A 706 25.32 11.95 -13.02
CA ASP A 706 25.66 13.01 -13.96
C ASP A 706 27.17 13.20 -14.11
N VAL A 707 27.92 12.97 -13.03
CA VAL A 707 29.39 13.03 -13.01
C VAL A 707 30.01 11.73 -13.53
N PHE A 708 29.42 10.57 -13.17
CA PHE A 708 29.94 9.24 -13.50
C PHE A 708 28.93 8.39 -14.30
N PRO A 709 28.56 8.82 -15.53
CA PRO A 709 27.64 8.07 -16.39
C PRO A 709 28.22 6.74 -16.87
N ASP A 710 29.54 6.61 -16.87
CA ASP A 710 30.32 5.40 -17.15
C ASP A 710 30.04 4.29 -16.13
N ILE A 711 30.15 4.57 -14.83
CA ILE A 711 29.84 3.63 -13.76
C ILE A 711 28.37 3.24 -13.79
N ARG A 712 27.48 4.22 -13.97
CA ARG A 712 26.04 3.95 -14.12
C ARG A 712 25.77 3.00 -15.28
N THR A 713 26.56 3.08 -16.35
CA THR A 713 26.42 2.22 -17.53
C THR A 713 26.90 0.81 -17.26
N MET A 714 28.08 0.64 -16.67
CA MET A 714 28.57 -0.68 -16.25
C MET A 714 27.63 -1.35 -15.23
N GLU A 715 27.03 -0.58 -14.31
CA GLU A 715 26.04 -1.10 -13.35
C GLU A 715 24.78 -1.62 -14.07
N ALA A 716 24.21 -0.83 -14.98
CA ALA A 716 23.01 -1.22 -15.73
C ALA A 716 23.25 -2.43 -16.64
N GLU A 717 24.40 -2.48 -17.33
CA GLU A 717 24.80 -3.62 -18.14
C GLU A 717 25.00 -4.88 -17.30
N THR A 718 25.64 -4.76 -16.13
CA THR A 718 25.81 -5.88 -15.19
C THR A 718 24.44 -6.45 -14.78
N VAL A 719 23.50 -5.59 -14.38
CA VAL A 719 22.14 -6.02 -14.02
C VAL A 719 21.44 -6.72 -15.18
N ARG A 720 21.56 -6.19 -16.41
CA ARG A 720 20.94 -6.80 -17.60
C ARG A 720 21.58 -8.13 -17.98
N CYS A 721 22.91 -8.25 -17.89
CA CYS A 721 23.60 -9.52 -18.11
C CYS A 721 23.10 -10.59 -17.14
N VAL A 722 23.00 -10.26 -15.85
CA VAL A 722 22.49 -11.20 -14.84
C VAL A 722 21.01 -11.51 -15.08
N ALA A 723 20.18 -10.53 -15.46
CA ALA A 723 18.77 -10.80 -15.82
C ALA A 723 18.63 -11.80 -16.96
N THR A 724 19.46 -11.65 -18.00
CA THR A 724 19.46 -12.55 -19.17
C THR A 724 19.88 -13.97 -18.79
N MET A 725 20.86 -14.11 -17.88
CA MET A 725 21.29 -15.42 -17.36
C MET A 725 20.16 -16.20 -16.67
N PHE A 726 19.17 -15.51 -16.10
CA PHE A 726 18.01 -16.08 -15.44
C PHE A 726 16.75 -16.06 -16.31
N HIS A 727 16.93 -15.99 -17.64
CA HIS A 727 15.85 -15.98 -18.62
C HIS A 727 14.84 -14.84 -18.41
N GLY A 728 15.30 -13.70 -17.90
CA GLY A 728 14.49 -12.50 -17.79
C GLY A 728 14.26 -11.86 -19.14
N ASP A 729 13.01 -11.50 -19.42
CA ASP A 729 12.61 -10.71 -20.58
C ASP A 729 13.05 -9.24 -20.45
N THR A 730 12.56 -8.38 -21.36
CA THR A 730 12.86 -6.94 -21.35
C THR A 730 12.34 -6.23 -20.10
N ASP A 731 11.29 -6.74 -19.46
CA ASP A 731 10.63 -6.13 -18.31
C ASP A 731 11.36 -6.44 -17.00
N VAL A 732 12.04 -7.60 -16.94
CA VAL A 732 12.92 -7.93 -15.82
C VAL A 732 13.97 -6.85 -15.63
N CYS A 733 14.05 -6.36 -14.40
CA CYS A 733 14.92 -5.25 -14.03
C CYS A 733 15.55 -5.48 -12.65
N GLY A 734 16.45 -4.62 -12.21
CA GLY A 734 17.12 -4.82 -10.93
C GLY A 734 18.07 -3.70 -10.54
N THR A 735 18.90 -3.97 -9.53
CA THR A 735 19.96 -3.08 -9.03
C THR A 735 21.15 -3.90 -8.55
N MET A 736 22.38 -3.38 -8.67
CA MET A 736 23.51 -3.95 -7.94
C MET A 736 23.42 -3.57 -6.46
N THR A 737 23.84 -4.47 -5.58
CA THR A 737 23.90 -4.27 -4.12
C THR A 737 25.30 -4.62 -3.61
N SER A 738 25.59 -4.35 -2.33
CA SER A 738 26.88 -4.67 -1.70
C SER A 738 27.10 -6.18 -1.45
N GLY A 739 26.05 -7.00 -1.58
CA GLY A 739 26.13 -8.43 -1.31
C GLY A 739 24.76 -9.08 -1.13
N GLY A 740 24.73 -10.41 -1.09
CA GLY A 740 23.47 -11.17 -1.02
C GLY A 740 22.59 -10.84 0.18
N THR A 741 23.20 -10.45 1.31
CA THR A 741 22.42 -9.95 2.44
C THR A 741 21.64 -8.68 2.08
N GLU A 742 22.25 -7.70 1.42
CA GLU A 742 21.53 -6.49 0.99
C GLU A 742 20.49 -6.82 -0.08
N SER A 743 20.79 -7.71 -1.04
CA SER A 743 19.81 -8.19 -2.03
C SER A 743 18.56 -8.81 -1.38
N ILE A 744 18.74 -9.67 -0.38
CA ILE A 744 17.64 -10.26 0.39
C ILE A 744 16.88 -9.20 1.19
N LEU A 745 17.60 -8.27 1.85
CA LEU A 745 16.97 -7.17 2.58
C LEU A 745 16.11 -6.30 1.66
N MET A 746 16.62 -5.99 0.47
CA MET A 746 15.90 -5.21 -0.53
C MET A 746 14.66 -5.93 -1.07
N ALA A 747 14.74 -7.24 -1.32
CA ALA A 747 13.57 -8.04 -1.68
C ALA A 747 12.51 -8.02 -0.56
N CYS A 748 12.91 -8.24 0.69
CA CYS A 748 11.99 -8.22 1.83
C CYS A 748 11.33 -6.84 2.03
N LYS A 749 12.12 -5.77 1.95
CA LYS A 749 11.63 -4.37 2.04
C LYS A 749 10.62 -4.09 0.92
N THR A 750 10.93 -4.50 -0.31
CA THR A 750 10.06 -4.37 -1.48
C THR A 750 8.70 -5.04 -1.26
N TYR A 751 8.69 -6.31 -0.87
CA TYR A 751 7.43 -7.04 -0.67
C TYR A 751 6.65 -6.59 0.56
N ARG A 752 7.34 -6.11 1.61
CA ARG A 752 6.69 -5.44 2.74
C ARG A 752 5.96 -4.18 2.28
N ASP A 753 6.62 -3.31 1.54
CA ASP A 753 6.06 -2.03 1.12
C ASP A 753 4.90 -2.22 0.14
N LEU A 754 5.01 -3.21 -0.76
CA LEU A 754 3.90 -3.66 -1.60
C LEU A 754 2.72 -4.16 -0.78
N ALA A 755 2.96 -5.00 0.24
CA ALA A 755 1.92 -5.53 1.11
C ALA A 755 1.22 -4.43 1.92
N ILE A 756 1.97 -3.47 2.45
CA ILE A 756 1.42 -2.28 3.14
C ILE A 756 0.56 -1.46 2.18
N ALA A 757 1.01 -1.24 0.95
CA ALA A 757 0.22 -0.55 -0.07
C ALA A 757 -1.09 -1.29 -0.41
N LYS A 758 -1.11 -2.61 -0.25
CA LYS A 758 -2.30 -3.48 -0.36
C LYS A 758 -3.13 -3.58 0.93
N GLY A 759 -2.78 -2.85 2.00
CA GLY A 759 -3.51 -2.83 3.27
C GLY A 759 -3.08 -3.86 4.32
N ILE A 760 -2.02 -4.63 4.08
CA ILE A 760 -1.49 -5.61 5.04
C ILE A 760 -0.62 -4.89 6.07
N SER A 761 -1.12 -4.80 7.31
CA SER A 761 -0.44 -4.10 8.41
C SER A 761 0.64 -4.92 9.12
N LYS A 762 0.60 -6.25 9.03
CA LYS A 762 1.55 -7.17 9.67
C LYS A 762 2.16 -8.17 8.67
N PRO A 763 3.03 -7.73 7.73
CA PRO A 763 3.53 -8.60 6.66
C PRO A 763 4.29 -9.84 7.18
N GLU A 764 4.00 -11.01 6.61
CA GLU A 764 4.62 -12.30 6.95
C GLU A 764 5.44 -12.89 5.79
N ILE A 765 6.61 -13.46 6.11
CA ILE A 765 7.48 -14.20 5.18
C ILE A 765 7.31 -15.69 5.44
N VAL A 766 6.94 -16.46 4.42
CA VAL A 766 6.91 -17.93 4.47
C VAL A 766 8.18 -18.49 3.83
N MET A 767 9.00 -19.22 4.59
CA MET A 767 10.30 -19.71 4.11
C MET A 767 10.68 -21.06 4.72
N PRO A 768 11.45 -21.91 4.01
CA PRO A 768 12.08 -23.09 4.58
C PRO A 768 13.00 -22.76 5.77
N ILE A 769 13.19 -23.69 6.71
CA ILE A 769 14.16 -23.53 7.81
C ILE A 769 15.63 -23.40 7.33
N THR A 770 15.91 -23.82 6.10
CA THR A 770 17.22 -23.76 5.43
C THR A 770 17.51 -22.42 4.76
N ALA A 771 16.51 -21.54 4.65
CA ALA A 771 16.67 -20.21 4.06
C ALA A 771 17.70 -19.36 4.84
N HIS A 772 18.37 -18.47 4.13
CA HIS A 772 19.51 -17.73 4.66
C HIS A 772 19.14 -16.83 5.88
N PRO A 773 20.01 -16.70 6.91
CA PRO A 773 19.74 -15.83 8.06
C PRO A 773 19.55 -14.33 7.74
N ALA A 774 19.80 -13.90 6.50
CA ALA A 774 19.44 -12.54 6.07
C ALA A 774 17.93 -12.28 6.13
N PHE A 775 17.08 -13.31 5.97
CA PHE A 775 15.63 -13.17 6.20
C PHE A 775 15.30 -12.93 7.68
N ASN A 776 16.06 -13.49 8.63
CA ASN A 776 15.96 -13.10 10.04
C ASN A 776 16.32 -11.65 10.27
N LYS A 777 17.39 -11.19 9.61
CA LYS A 777 17.84 -9.81 9.71
C LYS A 777 16.76 -8.86 9.13
N ALA A 778 16.19 -9.21 7.98
CA ALA A 778 15.07 -8.50 7.37
C ALA A 778 13.85 -8.43 8.30
N SER A 779 13.44 -9.57 8.85
CA SER A 779 12.34 -9.63 9.83
C SER A 779 12.57 -8.70 11.02
N ASN A 780 13.78 -8.68 11.59
CA ASN A 780 14.11 -7.81 12.70
C ASN A 780 14.10 -6.32 12.31
N TYR A 781 14.74 -5.97 11.19
CA TYR A 781 14.86 -4.60 10.72
C TYR A 781 13.53 -4.02 10.26
N PHE A 782 12.74 -4.81 9.53
CA PHE A 782 11.54 -4.35 8.84
C PHE A 782 10.23 -4.77 9.53
N LYS A 783 10.33 -5.43 10.69
CA LYS A 783 9.19 -5.88 11.52
C LYS A 783 8.22 -6.79 10.77
N MET A 784 8.77 -7.75 10.03
CA MET A 784 8.02 -8.78 9.33
C MET A 784 8.00 -10.06 10.15
N LYS A 785 6.87 -10.77 10.22
CA LYS A 785 6.79 -12.07 10.92
C LYS A 785 7.36 -13.17 10.04
N LEU A 786 8.07 -14.15 10.63
CA LEU A 786 8.62 -15.29 9.89
C LEU A 786 7.82 -16.57 10.18
N LYS A 787 7.37 -17.23 9.11
CA LYS A 787 6.81 -18.58 9.14
C LYS A 787 7.84 -19.55 8.58
N ARG A 788 8.43 -20.37 9.46
CA ARG A 788 9.49 -21.31 9.10
C ARG A 788 8.91 -22.69 8.81
N ILE A 789 9.13 -23.17 7.60
CA ILE A 789 8.64 -24.48 7.16
C ILE A 789 9.72 -25.54 7.41
N PRO A 790 9.42 -26.59 8.18
CA PRO A 790 10.39 -27.65 8.44
C PRO A 790 10.68 -28.45 7.17
N LEU A 791 11.82 -29.13 7.17
CA LEU A 791 12.11 -30.13 6.14
C LEU A 791 11.37 -31.44 6.45
N ASN A 792 11.01 -32.18 5.41
CA ASN A 792 10.56 -33.55 5.51
C ASN A 792 11.73 -34.43 6.03
N PRO A 793 11.56 -35.21 7.11
CA PRO A 793 12.66 -36.00 7.68
C PRO A 793 13.24 -37.05 6.74
N GLN A 794 12.44 -37.57 5.79
CA GLN A 794 12.82 -38.60 4.85
C GLN A 794 13.47 -38.01 3.58
N THR A 795 12.83 -37.05 2.93
CA THR A 795 13.36 -36.45 1.69
C THR A 795 14.39 -35.35 1.94
N ARG A 796 14.35 -34.74 3.13
CA ARG A 796 15.15 -33.56 3.53
C ARG A 796 14.90 -32.31 2.69
N GLU A 797 13.81 -32.31 1.92
CA GLU A 797 13.29 -31.15 1.20
C GLU A 797 12.26 -30.40 2.06
N VAL A 798 11.92 -29.17 1.70
CA VAL A 798 10.86 -28.42 2.38
C VAL A 798 9.51 -29.14 2.32
N ASP A 799 8.78 -29.16 3.43
CA ASP A 799 7.43 -29.73 3.48
C ASP A 799 6.41 -28.78 2.81
N LEU A 800 6.14 -29.05 1.53
CA LEU A 800 5.20 -28.26 0.71
C LEU A 800 3.77 -28.21 1.28
N LYS A 801 3.33 -29.26 1.99
CA LYS A 801 2.01 -29.27 2.64
C LYS A 801 1.96 -28.26 3.77
N LYS A 802 3.00 -28.23 4.61
CA LYS A 802 3.12 -27.24 5.69
C LYS A 802 3.34 -25.83 5.17
N MET A 803 4.07 -25.67 4.05
CA MET A 803 4.21 -24.38 3.39
C MET A 803 2.85 -23.83 2.98
N ARG A 804 2.04 -24.64 2.28
CA ARG A 804 0.66 -24.27 1.90
C ARG A 804 -0.18 -23.86 3.11
N GLN A 805 -0.11 -24.61 4.21
CA GLN A 805 -0.86 -24.33 5.44
C GLN A 805 -0.41 -23.06 6.18
N ALA A 806 0.81 -22.61 5.95
CA ALA A 806 1.35 -21.43 6.64
C ALA A 806 0.98 -20.10 5.97
N ILE A 807 0.52 -20.15 4.71
CA ILE A 807 0.10 -18.97 3.96
C ILE A 807 -1.25 -18.49 4.47
N ASN A 808 -1.36 -17.17 4.66
CA ASN A 808 -2.55 -16.46 5.13
C ASN A 808 -2.63 -15.07 4.47
N GLU A 809 -3.65 -14.29 4.82
CA GLU A 809 -3.91 -12.94 4.31
C GLU A 809 -2.80 -11.92 4.61
N ASN A 810 -1.93 -12.21 5.59
CA ASN A 810 -0.80 -11.35 5.94
C ASN A 810 0.49 -11.74 5.21
N THR A 811 0.49 -12.86 4.46
CA THR A 811 1.69 -13.36 3.79
C THR A 811 2.06 -12.46 2.62
N CYS A 812 3.23 -11.83 2.69
CA CYS A 812 3.70 -10.89 1.66
C CYS A 812 4.74 -11.48 0.70
N MET A 813 5.40 -12.58 1.07
CA MET A 813 6.34 -13.28 0.20
C MET A 813 6.57 -14.74 0.62
N ILE A 814 6.85 -15.57 -0.36
CA ILE A 814 7.36 -16.94 -0.20
C ILE A 814 8.83 -16.97 -0.64
N VAL A 815 9.65 -17.78 0.02
CA VAL A 815 11.08 -17.93 -0.29
C VAL A 815 11.40 -19.37 -0.70
N GLY A 816 12.21 -19.53 -1.74
CA GLY A 816 12.92 -20.78 -2.04
C GLY A 816 14.40 -20.50 -2.32
N SER A 817 15.30 -21.41 -1.94
CA SER A 817 16.74 -21.27 -2.14
C SER A 817 17.26 -22.14 -3.29
N ALA A 818 18.19 -21.59 -4.09
CA ALA A 818 18.79 -22.27 -5.23
C ALA A 818 20.33 -22.11 -5.26
N PRO A 819 21.09 -22.99 -4.58
CA PRO A 819 20.67 -23.89 -3.51
C PRO A 819 20.68 -23.18 -2.14
N ASN A 820 20.17 -23.86 -1.11
CA ASN A 820 20.39 -23.44 0.27
C ASN A 820 21.85 -23.63 0.70
N PHE A 821 22.31 -22.75 1.59
CA PHE A 821 23.67 -22.79 2.12
C PHE A 821 23.97 -24.04 2.98
N PRO A 822 23.08 -24.50 3.89
CA PRO A 822 23.44 -25.59 4.80
C PRO A 822 23.75 -26.91 4.10
N HIS A 823 22.87 -27.36 3.20
CA HIS A 823 22.93 -28.71 2.63
C HIS A 823 23.29 -28.73 1.14
N GLY A 824 23.28 -27.58 0.46
CA GLY A 824 23.60 -27.53 -0.97
C GLY A 824 22.49 -28.00 -1.89
N THR A 825 21.26 -28.08 -1.39
CA THR A 825 20.10 -28.56 -2.15
C THR A 825 19.29 -27.40 -2.71
N ILE A 826 18.72 -27.57 -3.89
CA ILE A 826 17.79 -26.63 -4.48
C ILE A 826 16.40 -26.96 -3.93
N ASP A 827 15.71 -25.96 -3.37
CA ASP A 827 14.32 -26.15 -2.99
C ASP A 827 13.46 -26.44 -4.24
N PRO A 828 12.34 -27.16 -4.14
CA PRO A 828 11.46 -27.47 -5.28
C PRO A 828 10.75 -26.21 -5.81
N ILE A 829 11.48 -25.33 -6.51
CA ILE A 829 11.04 -23.98 -6.91
C ILE A 829 9.82 -24.04 -7.82
N GLU A 830 9.73 -25.03 -8.73
CA GLU A 830 8.57 -25.19 -9.61
C GLU A 830 7.30 -25.51 -8.80
N GLU A 831 7.41 -26.36 -7.79
CA GLU A 831 6.30 -26.74 -6.92
C GLU A 831 5.93 -25.62 -5.94
N ILE A 832 6.92 -24.89 -5.40
CA ILE A 832 6.69 -23.66 -4.62
C ILE A 832 6.05 -22.58 -5.51
N SER A 833 6.43 -22.50 -6.78
CA SER A 833 5.84 -21.58 -7.75
C SER A 833 4.36 -21.85 -7.95
N LYS A 834 3.95 -23.12 -8.05
CA LYS A 834 2.53 -23.51 -8.10
C LYS A 834 1.76 -23.05 -6.87
N ILE A 835 2.34 -23.18 -5.68
CA ILE A 835 1.74 -22.66 -4.43
C ILE A 835 1.66 -21.12 -4.48
N ALA A 836 2.74 -20.45 -4.88
CA ALA A 836 2.75 -18.99 -4.98
C ALA A 836 1.68 -18.44 -5.94
N MET A 837 1.42 -19.12 -7.06
CA MET A 837 0.31 -18.79 -7.97
C MET A 837 -1.06 -19.06 -7.34
N GLU A 838 -1.23 -20.18 -6.64
CA GLU A 838 -2.48 -20.56 -5.95
C GLU A 838 -2.97 -19.47 -4.97
N TYR A 839 -2.03 -18.80 -4.29
CA TYR A 839 -2.34 -17.76 -3.30
C TYR A 839 -2.04 -16.33 -3.76
N GLU A 840 -1.60 -16.14 -5.01
CA GLU A 840 -1.19 -14.84 -5.56
C GLU A 840 -0.13 -14.11 -4.71
N VAL A 841 0.77 -14.87 -4.08
CA VAL A 841 1.85 -14.35 -3.23
C VAL A 841 3.16 -14.31 -4.01
N PRO A 842 3.94 -13.22 -3.97
CA PRO A 842 5.24 -13.15 -4.62
C PRO A 842 6.22 -14.24 -4.16
N LEU A 843 6.88 -14.93 -5.10
CA LEU A 843 7.99 -15.84 -4.81
C LEU A 843 9.35 -15.17 -5.07
N HIS A 844 10.18 -15.14 -4.03
CA HIS A 844 11.59 -14.78 -4.11
C HIS A 844 12.47 -16.03 -4.16
N VAL A 845 13.37 -16.10 -5.15
CA VAL A 845 14.36 -17.17 -5.26
C VAL A 845 15.73 -16.65 -4.79
N ASP A 846 16.20 -17.18 -3.66
CA ASP A 846 17.54 -16.92 -3.15
C ASP A 846 18.56 -17.77 -3.92
N ALA A 847 19.06 -17.21 -5.02
CA ALA A 847 20.17 -17.75 -5.79
C ALA A 847 21.51 -17.09 -5.39
N CYS A 848 21.64 -16.52 -4.18
CA CYS A 848 22.86 -15.82 -3.78
C CYS A 848 24.06 -16.77 -3.86
N LEU A 849 23.93 -17.98 -3.32
CA LEU A 849 25.00 -18.97 -3.36
C LEU A 849 25.16 -19.59 -4.75
N GLY A 850 24.10 -20.11 -5.35
CA GLY A 850 24.18 -20.88 -6.59
C GLY A 850 24.32 -20.06 -7.85
N GLY A 851 24.03 -18.75 -7.80
CA GLY A 851 23.60 -17.94 -8.93
C GLY A 851 24.33 -18.18 -10.25
N PHE A 852 25.62 -17.89 -10.31
CA PHE A 852 26.41 -18.10 -11.53
C PHE A 852 26.66 -19.56 -11.87
N LEU A 853 26.55 -20.52 -10.94
CA LEU A 853 26.62 -21.94 -11.29
C LEU A 853 25.31 -22.38 -11.92
N ILE A 854 24.19 -22.20 -11.22
CA ILE A 854 22.88 -22.72 -11.64
C ILE A 854 22.44 -22.15 -13.00
N ALA A 855 22.83 -20.92 -13.32
CA ALA A 855 22.58 -20.30 -14.62
C ALA A 855 23.25 -21.03 -15.80
N PHE A 856 24.37 -21.73 -15.57
CA PHE A 856 25.15 -22.42 -16.62
C PHE A 856 25.18 -23.95 -16.44
N MET A 857 24.45 -24.49 -15.46
CA MET A 857 24.41 -25.93 -15.17
C MET A 857 23.98 -26.78 -16.37
N ASP A 858 22.95 -26.35 -17.09
CA ASP A 858 22.45 -27.07 -18.28
C ASP A 858 23.54 -27.16 -19.39
N GLN A 859 24.13 -26.02 -19.74
CA GLN A 859 25.24 -25.95 -20.71
C GLN A 859 26.51 -26.68 -20.23
N ALA A 860 26.70 -26.80 -18.91
CA ALA A 860 27.79 -27.55 -18.31
C ALA A 860 27.59 -29.08 -18.39
N GLY A 861 26.39 -29.56 -18.72
CA GLY A 861 26.03 -30.97 -18.81
C GLY A 861 25.30 -31.52 -17.56
N PHE A 862 24.76 -30.64 -16.72
CA PHE A 862 24.10 -30.96 -15.45
C PHE A 862 22.72 -30.29 -15.36
N PRO A 863 21.73 -30.70 -16.17
CA PRO A 863 20.44 -30.02 -16.24
C PRO A 863 19.72 -29.99 -14.89
N LEU A 864 19.05 -28.87 -14.61
CA LEU A 864 18.26 -28.64 -13.40
C LEU A 864 16.78 -28.42 -13.76
N LYS A 865 15.89 -28.68 -12.80
CA LYS A 865 14.49 -28.23 -12.89
C LYS A 865 14.43 -26.69 -12.99
N PRO A 866 13.37 -26.11 -13.59
CA PRO A 866 13.20 -24.66 -13.63
C PRO A 866 13.21 -24.02 -12.23
N PHE A 867 13.89 -22.87 -12.10
CA PHE A 867 14.03 -22.15 -10.83
C PHE A 867 14.00 -20.62 -10.98
N ASP A 868 13.85 -20.09 -12.20
CA ASP A 868 14.08 -18.68 -12.53
C ASP A 868 12.85 -18.01 -13.15
N PHE A 869 13.02 -16.89 -13.87
CA PHE A 869 11.91 -16.12 -14.41
C PHE A 869 11.06 -16.85 -15.46
N ARG A 870 11.49 -18.03 -15.94
CA ARG A 870 10.62 -18.96 -16.71
C ARG A 870 9.38 -19.38 -15.93
N LEU A 871 9.43 -19.35 -14.60
CA LEU A 871 8.29 -19.62 -13.71
C LEU A 871 7.54 -18.31 -13.39
N PRO A 872 6.26 -18.15 -13.80
CA PRO A 872 5.54 -16.87 -13.71
C PRO A 872 5.49 -16.24 -12.31
N SER A 873 5.39 -17.05 -11.24
CA SER A 873 5.32 -16.54 -9.87
C SER A 873 6.67 -16.11 -9.28
N VAL A 874 7.79 -16.51 -9.89
CA VAL A 874 9.12 -16.02 -9.50
C VAL A 874 9.15 -14.54 -9.83
N THR A 875 9.05 -13.70 -8.81
CA THR A 875 8.93 -12.25 -8.96
C THR A 875 10.23 -11.53 -8.60
N SER A 876 11.15 -12.18 -7.91
CA SER A 876 12.51 -11.69 -7.73
C SER A 876 13.54 -12.81 -7.54
N ILE A 877 14.80 -12.51 -7.88
CA ILE A 877 15.95 -13.40 -7.73
C ILE A 877 17.13 -12.59 -7.20
N SER A 878 17.77 -13.04 -6.12
CA SER A 878 19.06 -12.49 -5.66
C SER A 878 20.23 -13.35 -6.12
N CYS A 879 21.32 -12.76 -6.62
CA CYS A 879 22.47 -13.47 -7.18
C CYS A 879 23.80 -12.78 -6.81
N ASP A 880 24.71 -13.49 -6.14
CA ASP A 880 26.00 -12.90 -5.74
C ASP A 880 27.05 -13.01 -6.85
N THR A 881 27.39 -11.86 -7.43
CA THR A 881 28.55 -11.72 -8.33
C THR A 881 29.87 -11.99 -7.61
N HIS A 882 29.99 -11.62 -6.33
CA HIS A 882 31.21 -11.85 -5.54
C HIS A 882 31.44 -13.30 -5.05
N LYS A 883 30.56 -14.22 -5.44
CA LYS A 883 30.71 -15.67 -5.24
C LYS A 883 31.17 -16.31 -6.55
N TYR A 884 30.31 -17.08 -7.21
CA TYR A 884 30.66 -17.76 -8.46
C TYR A 884 30.64 -16.84 -9.70
N GLY A 885 30.29 -15.56 -9.55
CA GLY A 885 30.62 -14.56 -10.56
C GLY A 885 32.11 -14.20 -10.57
N PHE A 886 32.88 -14.66 -9.56
CA PHE A 886 34.33 -14.49 -9.42
C PHE A 886 34.81 -13.04 -9.32
N THR A 887 33.94 -12.12 -8.93
CA THR A 887 34.26 -10.70 -8.74
C THR A 887 34.88 -10.45 -7.36
N PRO A 888 35.49 -9.27 -7.09
CA PRO A 888 35.88 -8.88 -5.74
C PRO A 888 34.69 -8.88 -4.78
N LYS A 889 34.98 -9.02 -3.48
CA LYS A 889 33.96 -8.90 -2.42
C LYS A 889 33.32 -7.52 -2.46
N GLY A 890 32.01 -7.47 -2.14
CA GLY A 890 31.26 -6.22 -2.07
C GLY A 890 30.27 -5.97 -3.23
N THR A 891 29.95 -6.98 -4.04
CA THR A 891 28.91 -6.86 -5.09
C THR A 891 27.95 -8.05 -5.13
N SER A 892 26.69 -7.78 -5.46
CA SER A 892 25.60 -8.74 -5.73
C SER A 892 24.55 -8.05 -6.61
N VAL A 893 23.53 -8.78 -7.05
CA VAL A 893 22.42 -8.27 -7.85
C VAL A 893 21.11 -8.77 -7.26
N ILE A 894 20.13 -7.86 -7.15
CA ILE A 894 18.73 -8.19 -6.95
C ILE A 894 17.95 -7.87 -8.22
N LEU A 895 17.21 -8.85 -8.71
CA LEU A 895 16.35 -8.75 -9.88
C LEU A 895 14.88 -8.84 -9.47
N TYR A 896 14.02 -8.14 -10.19
CA TYR A 896 12.58 -8.18 -10.09
C TYR A 896 11.96 -8.42 -11.46
N ARG A 897 10.82 -9.09 -11.48
CA ARG A 897 10.08 -9.40 -12.71
C ARG A 897 9.70 -8.15 -13.52
N ASN A 898 9.43 -7.03 -12.85
CA ASN A 898 9.06 -5.78 -13.52
C ASN A 898 9.46 -4.55 -12.70
N SER A 899 9.33 -3.38 -13.33
CA SER A 899 9.67 -2.08 -12.74
C SER A 899 8.77 -1.69 -11.57
N GLU A 900 7.50 -2.07 -11.59
CA GLU A 900 6.53 -1.78 -10.52
C GLU A 900 6.99 -2.37 -9.18
N LEU A 901 7.41 -3.63 -9.17
CA LEU A 901 8.00 -4.26 -7.99
C LEU A 901 9.26 -3.51 -7.54
N ARG A 902 10.15 -3.16 -8.47
CA ARG A 902 11.40 -2.47 -8.14
C ARG A 902 11.16 -1.07 -7.55
N LEU A 903 10.08 -0.36 -7.92
CA LEU A 903 9.78 0.96 -7.35
C LEU A 903 9.57 0.92 -5.83
N HIS A 904 9.00 -0.17 -5.31
CA HIS A 904 8.87 -0.38 -3.87
C HIS A 904 10.22 -0.62 -3.16
N GLN A 905 11.30 -0.93 -3.89
CA GLN A 905 12.64 -1.01 -3.30
C GLN A 905 13.19 0.39 -2.97
N PHE A 906 12.96 1.35 -3.86
CA PHE A 906 13.61 2.65 -3.81
C PHE A 906 13.24 3.44 -2.55
N PHE A 907 14.14 4.34 -2.18
CA PHE A 907 13.91 5.37 -1.20
C PHE A 907 13.94 6.74 -1.89
N ALA A 908 13.00 7.61 -1.55
CA ALA A 908 12.97 8.99 -2.04
C ALA A 908 12.45 9.93 -0.96
N VAL A 909 13.04 11.12 -0.86
CA VAL A 909 12.60 12.22 -0.01
C VAL A 909 12.69 13.53 -0.79
N ALA A 910 11.62 14.31 -0.80
CA ALA A 910 11.49 15.51 -1.62
C ALA A 910 11.64 16.81 -0.81
N ASP A 911 11.51 16.75 0.51
CA ASP A 911 11.46 17.87 1.44
C ASP A 911 12.73 18.00 2.32
N TRP A 912 13.77 17.21 2.03
CA TRP A 912 15.06 17.36 2.69
C TRP A 912 15.74 18.67 2.27
N PRO A 913 16.22 19.53 3.18
CA PRO A 913 16.86 20.81 2.83
C PRO A 913 18.12 20.69 1.95
N GLY A 914 18.74 19.51 1.87
CA GLY A 914 19.87 19.22 0.97
C GLY A 914 19.47 18.97 -0.49
N GLY A 915 18.18 19.02 -0.81
CA GLY A 915 17.62 18.77 -2.15
C GLY A 915 16.84 17.46 -2.24
N ILE A 916 16.25 17.20 -3.41
CA ILE A 916 15.59 15.92 -3.69
C ILE A 916 16.63 14.82 -3.61
N TYR A 917 16.40 13.84 -2.75
CA TYR A 917 17.30 12.71 -2.55
C TYR A 917 16.58 11.41 -2.85
N GLY A 918 17.25 10.53 -3.62
CA GLY A 918 16.78 9.18 -3.87
C GLY A 918 17.94 8.20 -3.93
N SER A 919 17.72 6.98 -3.43
CA SER A 919 18.69 5.89 -3.51
C SER A 919 18.02 4.60 -3.97
N PRO A 920 18.69 3.83 -4.87
CA PRO A 920 18.13 2.57 -5.36
C PRO A 920 18.27 1.44 -4.33
N THR A 921 19.20 1.56 -3.38
CA THR A 921 19.57 0.53 -2.39
C THR A 921 19.74 1.15 -0.99
N VAL A 922 20.28 0.41 -0.01
CA VAL A 922 20.50 0.92 1.37
C VAL A 922 21.48 2.07 1.39
N ALA A 923 22.57 1.97 0.61
CA ALA A 923 23.62 2.97 0.59
C ALA A 923 23.27 4.20 -0.28
N GLY A 924 23.77 5.36 0.14
CA GLY A 924 23.92 6.55 -0.69
C GLY A 924 25.19 6.46 -1.53
N SER A 925 26.32 6.95 -1.00
CA SER A 925 27.62 6.78 -1.63
C SER A 925 28.03 5.31 -1.72
N ARG A 926 28.51 4.88 -2.89
CA ARG A 926 28.98 3.51 -3.16
C ARG A 926 30.31 3.54 -3.93
N SER A 927 31.01 2.41 -3.96
CA SER A 927 32.29 2.31 -4.68
C SER A 927 32.06 1.98 -6.16
N GLY A 928 32.31 2.94 -7.05
CA GLY A 928 32.25 2.69 -8.51
C GLY A 928 33.35 1.73 -8.99
N TYR A 929 34.50 1.68 -8.30
CA TYR A 929 35.55 0.69 -8.52
C TYR A 929 35.03 -0.76 -8.46
N LEU A 930 34.20 -1.09 -7.46
CA LEU A 930 33.65 -2.44 -7.32
C LEU A 930 32.65 -2.79 -8.43
N ILE A 931 31.86 -1.82 -8.89
CA ILE A 931 30.95 -1.96 -10.04
C ILE A 931 31.77 -2.25 -11.30
N ALA A 932 32.80 -1.45 -11.57
CA ALA A 932 33.67 -1.63 -12.72
C ALA A 932 34.43 -2.97 -12.69
N CYS A 933 34.92 -3.39 -11.53
CA CYS A 933 35.55 -4.72 -11.38
C CYS A 933 34.57 -5.86 -11.63
N CYS A 934 33.33 -5.73 -11.18
CA CYS A 934 32.29 -6.71 -11.43
C CYS A 934 32.03 -6.84 -12.93
N TRP A 935 31.73 -5.72 -13.60
CA TRP A 935 31.51 -5.66 -15.03
C TRP A 935 32.69 -6.25 -15.82
N ALA A 936 33.92 -5.82 -15.53
CA ALA A 936 35.12 -6.30 -16.20
C ALA A 936 35.33 -7.80 -16.02
N THR A 937 34.99 -8.35 -14.85
CA THR A 937 35.08 -9.79 -14.59
C THR A 937 34.05 -10.56 -15.42
N LEU A 938 32.80 -10.07 -15.50
CA LEU A 938 31.77 -10.73 -16.30
C LEU A 938 32.17 -10.77 -17.78
N MET A 939 32.70 -9.65 -18.29
CA MET A 939 33.16 -9.55 -19.68
C MET A 939 34.40 -10.41 -19.95
N TYR A 940 35.32 -10.51 -18.99
CA TYR A 940 36.52 -11.35 -19.13
C TYR A 940 36.20 -12.84 -19.18
N TYR A 941 35.28 -13.32 -18.35
CA TYR A 941 34.90 -14.74 -18.35
C TYR A 941 34.01 -15.08 -19.55
N GLY A 942 33.00 -14.24 -19.84
CA GLY A 942 31.96 -14.56 -20.79
C GLY A 942 31.22 -15.86 -20.45
N ILE A 943 30.27 -16.25 -21.31
CA ILE A 943 29.47 -17.47 -21.11
C ILE A 943 30.37 -18.71 -21.09
N GLU A 944 31.27 -18.85 -22.07
CA GLU A 944 32.16 -20.01 -22.19
C GLU A 944 33.03 -20.23 -20.94
N GLY A 945 33.58 -19.15 -20.38
CA GLY A 945 34.37 -19.20 -19.16
C GLY A 945 33.53 -19.68 -17.98
N TYR A 946 32.32 -19.14 -17.80
CA TYR A 946 31.45 -19.57 -16.70
C TYR A 946 30.95 -21.02 -16.87
N VAL A 947 30.63 -21.48 -18.08
CA VAL A 947 30.27 -22.88 -18.36
C VAL A 947 31.43 -23.82 -18.01
N LYS A 948 32.64 -23.48 -18.43
CA LYS A 948 33.86 -24.26 -18.15
C LYS A 948 34.13 -24.38 -16.66
N GLU A 949 34.03 -23.27 -15.93
CA GLU A 949 34.30 -23.26 -14.49
C GLU A 949 33.18 -23.94 -13.69
N THR A 950 31.92 -23.78 -14.11
CA THR A 950 30.78 -24.52 -13.56
C THR A 950 31.01 -26.02 -13.69
N ARG A 951 31.41 -26.49 -14.88
CA ARG A 951 31.65 -27.92 -15.12
C ARG A 951 32.67 -28.52 -14.13
N LYS A 952 33.81 -27.82 -13.96
CA LYS A 952 34.88 -28.25 -13.04
C LYS A 952 34.42 -28.28 -11.58
N ILE A 953 33.78 -27.21 -11.12
CA ILE A 953 33.34 -27.08 -9.72
C ILE A 953 32.33 -28.17 -9.38
N ILE A 954 31.40 -28.45 -10.29
CA ILE A 954 30.36 -29.46 -10.08
C ILE A 954 30.92 -30.87 -10.13
N GLN A 955 31.87 -31.15 -11.03
CA GLN A 955 32.61 -32.42 -11.03
C GLN A 955 33.32 -32.65 -9.69
N VAL A 956 34.06 -31.66 -9.20
CA VAL A 956 34.75 -31.77 -7.91
C VAL A 956 33.77 -31.96 -6.75
N ALA A 957 32.62 -31.26 -6.75
CA ALA A 957 31.60 -31.47 -5.73
C ALA A 957 31.05 -32.90 -5.74
N ARG A 958 30.81 -33.47 -6.93
CA ARG A 958 30.37 -34.86 -7.08
C ARG A 958 31.45 -35.86 -6.67
N ASP A 959 32.71 -35.62 -7.05
CA ASP A 959 33.84 -36.47 -6.66
C ASP A 959 34.03 -36.51 -5.13
N ILE A 960 33.89 -35.36 -4.46
CA ILE A 960 33.90 -35.28 -3.00
C ILE A 960 32.72 -36.04 -2.39
N ALA A 961 31.52 -35.87 -2.94
CA ALA A 961 30.33 -36.56 -2.45
C ALA A 961 30.45 -38.08 -2.59
N ASP A 962 30.86 -38.57 -3.76
CA ASP A 962 31.11 -39.99 -4.02
C ASP A 962 32.23 -40.54 -3.15
N GLY A 963 33.30 -39.76 -2.95
CA GLY A 963 34.43 -40.10 -2.11
C GLY A 963 34.03 -40.26 -0.65
N TRP A 964 33.30 -39.30 -0.09
CA TRP A 964 32.80 -39.35 1.28
C TRP A 964 31.75 -40.44 1.49
N ASN A 965 30.87 -40.68 0.52
CA ASN A 965 29.84 -41.72 0.62
C ASN A 965 30.44 -43.15 0.65
N LYS A 966 31.70 -43.33 0.21
CA LYS A 966 32.45 -44.58 0.29
C LYS A 966 33.18 -44.79 1.63
N ILE A 967 33.22 -43.79 2.52
CA ILE A 967 33.90 -43.88 3.82
C ILE A 967 32.91 -44.41 4.86
N ASP A 968 33.18 -45.61 5.39
CA ASP A 968 32.33 -46.18 6.44
C ASP A 968 32.36 -45.32 7.71
N GLY A 969 31.19 -44.92 8.19
CA GLY A 969 31.02 -44.08 9.38
C GLY A 969 30.54 -42.66 9.13
N VAL A 970 30.50 -42.20 7.88
CA VAL A 970 29.83 -40.96 7.49
C VAL A 970 28.79 -41.22 6.40
N TYR A 971 27.84 -40.30 6.25
CA TYR A 971 26.83 -40.34 5.19
C TYR A 971 26.51 -38.93 4.70
N LEU A 972 26.06 -38.81 3.45
CA LEU A 972 25.65 -37.52 2.87
C LEU A 972 24.34 -37.03 3.48
N LEU A 973 24.28 -35.75 3.84
CA LEU A 973 23.04 -35.10 4.25
C LEU A 973 22.05 -34.97 3.08
N HIS A 974 22.54 -34.77 1.87
CA HIS A 974 21.77 -34.91 0.64
C HIS A 974 22.73 -35.14 -0.52
N GLN A 975 22.22 -35.60 -1.66
CA GLN A 975 23.02 -35.56 -2.89
C GLN A 975 23.17 -34.10 -3.34
N PRO A 976 24.39 -33.59 -3.53
CA PRO A 976 24.56 -32.17 -3.83
C PRO A 976 24.01 -31.84 -5.22
N ASP A 977 23.05 -30.92 -5.29
CA ASP A 977 22.53 -30.42 -6.58
C ASP A 977 23.55 -29.52 -7.27
N VAL A 978 24.37 -28.81 -6.48
CA VAL A 978 25.30 -27.79 -6.96
C VAL A 978 26.68 -27.97 -6.30
N SER A 979 27.23 -26.96 -5.62
CA SER A 979 28.63 -26.91 -5.20
C SER A 979 28.87 -27.22 -3.72
N VAL A 980 27.83 -27.34 -2.91
CA VAL A 980 27.96 -27.60 -1.47
C VAL A 980 27.69 -29.07 -1.19
N VAL A 981 28.63 -29.72 -0.50
CA VAL A 981 28.53 -31.12 -0.10
C VAL A 981 28.53 -31.19 1.42
N ALA A 982 27.47 -31.76 1.99
CA ALA A 982 27.30 -31.86 3.44
C ALA A 982 27.23 -33.32 3.89
N ILE A 983 27.92 -33.66 4.98
CA ILE A 983 27.96 -34.99 5.58
C ILE A 983 27.61 -34.96 7.07
N SER A 984 27.18 -36.10 7.58
CA SER A 984 26.95 -36.36 9.00
C SER A 984 27.37 -37.79 9.36
N SER A 985 27.22 -38.17 10.63
CA SER A 985 27.53 -39.51 11.13
C SER A 985 26.45 -40.00 12.08
N ASN A 986 26.15 -41.29 11.99
CA ASN A 986 25.33 -42.03 12.96
C ASN A 986 26.17 -42.93 13.88
N LYS A 987 27.49 -43.02 13.65
CA LYS A 987 28.43 -43.86 14.42
C LYS A 987 29.18 -43.06 15.49
N PHE A 988 29.41 -41.77 15.25
CA PHE A 988 30.13 -40.89 16.18
C PHE A 988 29.61 -39.45 16.09
N ASN A 989 30.04 -38.59 17.02
CA ASN A 989 29.71 -37.16 16.97
C ASN A 989 30.51 -36.49 15.84
N ILE A 990 29.82 -36.00 14.80
CA ILE A 990 30.45 -35.42 13.59
C ILE A 990 31.42 -34.27 13.89
N TYR A 991 31.27 -33.57 15.02
CA TYR A 991 32.18 -32.50 15.40
C TYR A 991 33.58 -32.99 15.79
N TYR A 992 33.75 -34.28 16.12
CA TYR A 992 35.10 -34.85 16.27
C TYR A 992 35.83 -34.92 14.93
N LEU A 993 35.11 -35.25 13.85
CA LEU A 993 35.66 -35.21 12.49
C LEU A 993 35.94 -33.77 12.07
N PHE A 994 35.04 -32.83 12.41
CA PHE A 994 35.28 -31.40 12.20
C PHE A 994 36.60 -30.94 12.82
N ASP A 995 36.84 -31.25 14.10
CA ASP A 995 38.05 -30.83 14.81
C ASP A 995 39.30 -31.56 14.31
N GLY A 996 39.19 -32.85 13.98
CA GLY A 996 40.30 -33.63 13.39
C GLY A 996 40.73 -33.08 12.03
N LEU A 997 39.78 -32.73 11.17
CA LEU A 997 40.04 -32.08 9.89
C LEU A 997 40.62 -30.67 10.08
N HIS A 998 40.10 -29.89 11.04
CA HIS A 998 40.66 -28.58 11.40
C HIS A 998 42.11 -28.69 11.88
N ALA A 999 42.46 -29.71 12.67
CA ALA A 999 43.85 -29.96 13.08
C ALA A 999 44.77 -30.30 11.90
N LYS A 1000 44.24 -30.86 10.81
CA LYS A 1000 44.94 -31.10 9.53
C LYS A 1000 44.91 -29.87 8.59
N GLY A 1001 44.39 -28.73 9.06
CA GLY A 1001 44.34 -27.44 8.36
C GLY A 1001 43.12 -27.22 7.48
N TRP A 1002 42.08 -28.06 7.59
CA TRP A 1002 40.83 -27.88 6.84
C TRP A 1002 39.85 -26.97 7.58
N HIS A 1003 39.41 -25.90 6.93
CA HIS A 1003 38.41 -24.97 7.46
C HIS A 1003 37.06 -25.25 6.80
N LEU A 1004 36.38 -26.26 7.32
CA LEU A 1004 35.01 -26.62 6.93
C LEU A 1004 33.98 -25.80 7.71
N ILE A 1005 32.70 -25.93 7.35
CA ILE A 1005 31.61 -25.29 8.09
C ILE A 1005 30.89 -26.32 8.94
N GLY A 1006 30.74 -26.04 10.23
CA GLY A 1006 29.92 -26.82 11.15
C GLY A 1006 28.44 -26.49 10.99
N LEU A 1007 27.61 -27.53 10.83
CA LEU A 1007 26.15 -27.46 10.70
C LEU A 1007 25.46 -27.90 11.97
N GLN A 1008 24.17 -27.57 12.09
CA GLN A 1008 23.32 -27.99 13.20
C GLN A 1008 21.86 -28.14 12.76
N ASN A 1009 21.12 -29.01 13.44
CA ASN A 1009 19.72 -29.35 13.13
C ASN A 1009 19.51 -29.81 11.68
N PRO A 1010 20.17 -30.89 11.23
CA PRO A 1010 20.93 -31.88 12.03
C PRO A 1010 22.43 -31.54 12.20
N PRO A 1011 23.14 -32.17 13.16
CA PRO A 1011 24.60 -32.06 13.23
C PRO A 1011 25.22 -32.49 11.91
N GLY A 1012 26.17 -31.71 11.40
CA GLY A 1012 26.87 -32.03 10.17
C GLY A 1012 28.07 -31.13 9.95
N ILE A 1013 28.80 -31.40 8.88
CA ILE A 1013 29.81 -30.50 8.33
C ILE A 1013 29.61 -30.39 6.83
N HIS A 1014 29.96 -29.25 6.23
CA HIS A 1014 29.98 -29.13 4.78
C HIS A 1014 31.26 -28.51 4.24
N ILE A 1015 31.44 -28.71 2.94
CA ILE A 1015 32.37 -27.95 2.10
C ILE A 1015 31.59 -27.29 0.96
N ALA A 1016 31.80 -25.98 0.77
CA ALA A 1016 31.37 -25.25 -0.41
C ALA A 1016 32.52 -25.22 -1.43
N VAL A 1017 32.40 -26.00 -2.48
CA VAL A 1017 33.42 -26.15 -3.51
C VAL A 1017 33.52 -24.86 -4.34
N THR A 1018 34.75 -24.46 -4.61
CA THR A 1018 35.12 -23.25 -5.38
C THR A 1018 36.28 -23.57 -6.33
N GLN A 1019 36.72 -22.62 -7.15
CA GLN A 1019 37.92 -22.80 -7.98
C GLN A 1019 39.18 -23.16 -7.15
N MET A 1020 39.24 -22.76 -5.88
CA MET A 1020 40.37 -23.12 -5.01
C MET A 1020 40.51 -24.63 -4.81
N HIS A 1021 39.40 -25.35 -4.89
CA HIS A 1021 39.33 -26.79 -4.66
C HIS A 1021 39.52 -27.60 -5.95
N THR A 1022 39.47 -26.96 -7.13
CA THR A 1022 39.70 -27.62 -8.41
C THR A 1022 41.19 -27.78 -8.74
N GLN A 1023 42.08 -27.43 -7.82
CA GLN A 1023 43.52 -27.60 -7.97
C GLN A 1023 43.89 -29.09 -7.85
N PRO A 1024 44.91 -29.58 -8.59
CA PRO A 1024 45.33 -30.97 -8.52
C PRO A 1024 45.66 -31.44 -7.10
N GLY A 1025 45.19 -32.64 -6.71
CA GLY A 1025 45.50 -33.29 -5.44
C GLY A 1025 44.73 -32.80 -4.21
N ILE A 1026 43.98 -31.70 -4.29
CA ILE A 1026 43.21 -31.17 -3.15
C ILE A 1026 42.08 -32.12 -2.73
N VAL A 1027 41.32 -32.65 -3.70
CA VAL A 1027 40.22 -33.58 -3.45
C VAL A 1027 40.74 -34.88 -2.83
N ASP A 1028 41.78 -35.47 -3.42
CA ASP A 1028 42.41 -36.69 -2.90
C ASP A 1028 42.88 -36.50 -1.46
N LYS A 1029 43.51 -35.35 -1.18
CA LYS A 1029 43.97 -35.01 0.16
C LYS A 1029 42.83 -34.85 1.15
N LEU A 1030 41.71 -34.23 0.76
CA LEU A 1030 40.51 -34.12 1.60
C LEU A 1030 39.97 -35.49 1.98
N LEU A 1031 39.81 -36.36 0.97
CA LEU A 1031 39.26 -37.70 1.17
C LEU A 1031 40.18 -38.56 2.03
N GLU A 1032 41.49 -38.48 1.80
CA GLU A 1032 42.49 -39.20 2.61
C GLU A 1032 42.50 -38.71 4.06
N ASP A 1033 42.56 -37.40 4.28
CA ASP A 1033 42.52 -36.83 5.64
C ASP A 1033 41.20 -37.17 6.36
N THR A 1034 40.09 -37.22 5.61
CA THR A 1034 38.79 -37.67 6.16
C THR A 1034 38.84 -39.13 6.59
N ARG A 1035 39.36 -40.04 5.76
CA ARG A 1035 39.48 -41.48 6.10
C ARG A 1035 40.31 -41.68 7.35
N GLN A 1036 41.48 -41.05 7.42
CA GLN A 1036 42.37 -41.14 8.58
C GLN A 1036 41.67 -40.68 9.86
N CYS A 1037 41.02 -39.52 9.84
CA CYS A 1037 40.28 -39.01 11.00
C CYS A 1037 39.14 -39.96 11.42
N VAL A 1038 38.36 -40.49 10.46
CA VAL A 1038 37.26 -41.42 10.76
C VAL A 1038 37.80 -42.71 11.39
N GLU A 1039 38.89 -43.28 10.86
CA GLU A 1039 39.52 -44.46 11.44
C GLU A 1039 40.04 -44.22 12.86
N GLU A 1040 40.69 -43.08 13.11
CA GLU A 1040 41.16 -42.69 14.44
C GLU A 1040 40.00 -42.56 15.43
N ILE A 1041 38.91 -41.90 15.02
CA ILE A 1041 37.71 -41.71 15.85
C ILE A 1041 37.08 -43.07 16.21
N LEU A 1042 36.92 -43.96 15.22
CA LEU A 1042 36.33 -45.30 15.42
C LEU A 1042 37.22 -46.22 16.27
N LYS A 1043 38.55 -46.06 16.24
CA LYS A 1043 39.50 -46.80 17.09
C LYS A 1043 39.54 -46.24 18.52
N SER A 1044 39.28 -44.96 18.71
CA SER A 1044 39.35 -44.31 20.02
C SER A 1044 38.09 -44.60 20.86
N ASN A 1045 38.23 -45.36 21.96
CA ASN A 1045 37.15 -45.54 22.95
C ASN A 1045 36.99 -44.33 23.90
N THR A 1046 37.78 -43.28 23.72
CA THR A 1046 37.85 -42.12 24.62
C THR A 1046 36.83 -41.05 24.26
N LYS A 1047 35.76 -41.00 25.07
CA LYS A 1047 34.68 -40.00 25.07
C LYS A 1047 35.10 -38.61 25.61
N LYS A 1048 36.30 -38.11 25.27
CA LYS A 1048 36.68 -36.75 25.71
C LYS A 1048 36.15 -35.76 24.68
N ASP A 1049 35.00 -35.16 24.99
CA ASP A 1049 34.35 -34.19 24.09
C ASP A 1049 35.31 -33.04 23.78
N THR A 1050 35.52 -32.78 22.49
CA THR A 1050 36.24 -31.59 22.03
C THR A 1050 35.44 -30.33 22.31
N ILE A 1051 36.09 -29.17 22.38
CA ILE A 1051 35.43 -27.88 22.68
C ILE A 1051 34.30 -27.61 21.69
N THR A 1052 34.51 -27.86 20.39
CA THR A 1052 33.49 -27.69 19.36
C THR A 1052 32.29 -28.63 19.55
N ALA A 1053 32.55 -29.90 19.86
CA ALA A 1053 31.51 -30.88 20.15
C ALA A 1053 30.68 -30.48 21.38
N VAL A 1054 31.32 -29.93 22.43
CA VAL A 1054 30.64 -29.37 23.60
C VAL A 1054 29.80 -28.16 23.20
N ILE A 1055 30.34 -27.21 22.44
CA ILE A 1055 29.63 -25.98 22.06
C ILE A 1055 28.39 -26.31 21.23
N TYR A 1056 28.54 -27.05 20.12
CA TYR A 1056 27.41 -27.37 19.26
C TYR A 1056 26.43 -28.35 19.93
N GLY A 1057 26.93 -29.33 20.70
CA GLY A 1057 26.10 -30.25 21.47
C GLY A 1057 25.30 -29.56 22.58
N THR A 1058 25.89 -28.60 23.27
CA THR A 1058 25.23 -27.78 24.30
C THR A 1058 24.24 -26.81 23.65
N ASN A 1059 24.62 -26.16 22.54
CA ASN A 1059 23.73 -25.29 21.79
C ASN A 1059 22.45 -26.02 21.38
N GLN A 1060 22.53 -27.25 20.88
CA GLN A 1060 21.36 -28.04 20.52
C GLN A 1060 20.43 -28.31 21.72
N LYS A 1061 20.99 -28.56 22.91
CA LYS A 1061 20.25 -28.89 24.14
C LYS A 1061 19.63 -27.69 24.85
N ILE A 1062 20.17 -26.48 24.72
CA ILE A 1062 19.64 -25.27 25.36
C ILE A 1062 18.27 -24.91 24.75
N PRO A 1063 17.18 -24.88 25.55
CA PRO A 1063 15.84 -24.55 25.04
C PRO A 1063 15.71 -23.09 24.59
N ASP A 1064 16.27 -22.15 25.36
CA ASP A 1064 16.24 -20.72 25.04
C ASP A 1064 17.48 -20.30 24.24
N LYS A 1065 17.32 -20.20 22.92
CA LYS A 1065 18.41 -19.80 22.00
C LYS A 1065 18.86 -18.35 22.18
N SER A 1066 18.13 -17.52 22.93
CA SER A 1066 18.53 -16.11 23.10
C SER A 1066 19.83 -15.96 23.91
N LEU A 1067 20.15 -16.90 24.81
CA LEU A 1067 21.45 -16.93 25.50
C LEU A 1067 22.61 -17.08 24.51
N ILE A 1068 22.46 -17.97 23.54
CA ILE A 1068 23.46 -18.20 22.49
C ILE A 1068 23.57 -16.98 21.60
N CYS A 1069 22.45 -16.36 21.24
CA CYS A 1069 22.46 -15.10 20.50
C CYS A 1069 23.21 -13.99 21.25
N ASP A 1070 23.05 -13.89 22.57
CA ASP A 1070 23.77 -12.92 23.38
C ASP A 1070 25.28 -13.21 23.41
N MET A 1071 25.68 -14.48 23.56
CA MET A 1071 27.09 -14.89 23.47
C MET A 1071 27.69 -14.60 22.09
N THR A 1072 26.94 -14.86 21.01
CA THR A 1072 27.37 -14.51 19.65
C THR A 1072 27.55 -12.99 19.49
N LYS A 1073 26.66 -12.17 20.06
CA LYS A 1073 26.84 -10.71 20.05
C LYS A 1073 28.10 -10.27 20.81
N LEU A 1074 28.40 -10.89 21.95
CA LEU A 1074 29.65 -10.62 22.69
C LEU A 1074 30.88 -11.01 21.88
N TYR A 1075 30.85 -12.16 21.22
CA TYR A 1075 31.91 -12.59 20.31
C TYR A 1075 32.11 -11.63 19.12
N ILE A 1076 31.03 -11.08 18.56
CA ILE A 1076 31.15 -10.04 17.52
C ILE A 1076 31.67 -8.73 18.10
N GLY A 1077 31.24 -8.37 19.32
CA GLY A 1077 31.71 -7.18 20.03
C GLY A 1077 33.22 -7.20 20.25
N SER A 1078 33.78 -8.37 20.60
CA SER A 1078 35.21 -8.53 20.84
C SER A 1078 36.07 -8.27 19.60
N TRP A 1079 35.53 -8.40 18.38
CA TRP A 1079 36.25 -8.08 17.14
C TRP A 1079 36.75 -6.64 17.07
N TYR A 1080 36.11 -5.74 17.81
CA TYR A 1080 36.40 -4.31 17.85
C TYR A 1080 37.14 -3.89 19.13
N GLU A 1081 37.52 -4.84 19.99
CA GLU A 1081 38.28 -4.55 21.21
C GLU A 1081 39.76 -4.35 20.90
N THR A 1082 40.27 -3.17 21.26
CA THR A 1082 41.69 -2.83 21.11
C THR A 1082 42.47 -2.91 22.42
N ASN A 1083 41.77 -3.12 23.55
CA ASN A 1083 42.38 -3.39 24.84
C ASN A 1083 42.19 -4.89 25.17
N LEU A 1084 43.25 -5.66 24.95
CA LEU A 1084 43.23 -7.11 25.18
C LEU A 1084 43.84 -7.48 26.55
N ASP A 1085 44.14 -6.50 27.41
CA ASP A 1085 44.57 -6.77 28.79
C ASP A 1085 43.37 -7.25 29.62
N THR A 1086 43.43 -8.52 29.98
CA THR A 1086 42.39 -9.31 30.66
C THR A 1086 42.00 -8.84 32.07
N ALA A 1087 42.56 -7.72 32.55
CA ALA A 1087 42.40 -7.24 33.92
C ALA A 1087 41.30 -6.18 34.10
N THR A 1088 40.83 -5.53 33.03
CA THR A 1088 39.92 -4.35 33.14
C THR A 1088 38.49 -4.57 32.64
N VAL A 1089 38.14 -5.77 32.16
CA VAL A 1089 36.76 -6.09 31.76
C VAL A 1089 36.00 -6.63 32.97
N GLY A 1090 35.65 -5.74 33.91
CA GLY A 1090 34.90 -6.02 35.14
C GLY A 1090 33.53 -5.37 35.12
#